data_AF-A0A0P1B0G1-F1
#
_entry.id   AF-A0A0P1B0G1-F1
#
_cell.length_a   1.000
_cell.length_b   1.000
_cell.length_c   1.000
_cell.angle_alpha   90.00
_cell.angle_beta   90.00
_cell.angle_gamma   90.00
#
_symmetry.space_group_name_H-M   'P 1'
#
loop_
_entity.id
_entity.type
_entity.pdbx_description
1 polymer ?
#
loop_
_entity_poly.entity_id
_entity_poly.type
_entity_poly.pdbx_seq_one_letter_code
_entity_poly.pdbx_strand_id
1 'polypeptide(L)'
;MVVQMQVLSVDSVETAPSLLLSTEARRFLFNVSDGTQRLCMEHHVRLAKLQHVFLTELRPYTVGGLPGMVLTISDTGKPGLHVYGPPRTDRYLKATRHFLHRPDFALKASEVLLSGTKKEIKSYYEDDEVVVYAVAVLKSRLGAKRKLDNNQFLPDSEEQSHVSVSYVVETRRQRGKFLVEKAIALGVPKGKLFGQLHQGKDVTLDNGNVVKSSDCVLPSMPAVACVVVSCPTTAHVDALVNSIEFDRYREINGKTAQVQVQVVFHLGRTDVLKQPKYAAWSRSFGAQARHVLLGHEACAQKTVYRASAKLQAQLHAVFPHAFPSNETQELRDAAEPFSRPVPDAKSLNFTEISSNESESAVSNLVLGESMLSFILAPQARRGFDISNCWQRLDFNTIRQSVPSLVETVTNTLGTDDVLNGRITFLGTGCAIPSKYRNVTGMYLELPTEVKGNDQWAGLMLDCGEGSTGQLYRYAEGDKKRFQELIDRLKCVWISHNHADHHLGLLRLLSCRASSVEPLLVIGPTSLRYWLDEYSALDPTVSGLYTFAENHSFDESDSRFQDDKIYMESARVRAWLREMLNITQFECVPVKHSRQSYAVVVTFNDGAKLAFSGDCRPSEKLAEKAKGAFLLVHEATFEDEMVKEAKDKAHCTIQEAIQVGRQANVRNLVLTHFSQRYPKMAVLSSAFEQNPLNILTAIDLLSLRFRELQQPQLMDVCTRLLDFSDEEADGAMSHSASKE
;
A
#
# COMPACT_ATOMS: atom_id res chain seq x y z
N MET A 1 17.79 -24.94 -3.26
CA MET A 1 17.57 -23.91 -2.23
C MET A 1 18.09 -22.55 -2.67
N VAL A 2 17.17 -21.69 -3.11
CA VAL A 2 17.43 -20.27 -3.37
C VAL A 2 16.73 -19.49 -2.28
N VAL A 3 17.47 -18.62 -1.58
CA VAL A 3 16.92 -17.69 -0.59
C VAL A 3 17.27 -16.28 -1.07
N GLN A 4 16.26 -15.45 -1.28
CA GLN A 4 16.44 -14.07 -1.75
C GLN A 4 15.51 -13.10 -1.01
N MET A 5 16.00 -11.90 -0.77
CA MET A 5 15.22 -10.77 -0.27
C MET A 5 14.98 -9.79 -1.42
N GLN A 6 13.73 -9.49 -1.72
CA GLN A 6 13.35 -8.51 -2.75
C GLN A 6 12.75 -7.27 -2.08
N VAL A 7 13.19 -6.09 -2.48
CA VAL A 7 12.56 -4.82 -2.13
C VAL A 7 11.29 -4.70 -2.95
N LEU A 8 10.11 -4.65 -2.32
CA LEU A 8 8.87 -4.40 -3.04
C LEU A 8 8.70 -2.91 -3.31
N SER A 9 8.98 -2.09 -2.29
CA SER A 9 8.85 -0.64 -2.31
C SER A 9 9.87 0.03 -1.38
N VAL A 10 10.14 1.30 -1.65
CA VAL A 10 10.97 2.19 -0.82
C VAL A 10 10.10 3.28 -0.16
N ASP A 11 10.67 4.09 0.74
CA ASP A 11 9.95 5.17 1.42
C ASP A 11 9.54 6.25 0.41
N SER A 12 8.23 6.42 0.27
CA SER A 12 7.59 7.43 -0.57
C SER A 12 6.28 7.89 0.07
N VAL A 13 5.63 8.89 -0.53
CA VAL A 13 4.29 9.31 -0.05
C VAL A 13 3.26 8.20 -0.28
N GLU A 14 3.36 7.50 -1.41
CA GLU A 14 2.42 6.46 -1.86
C GLU A 14 2.59 5.13 -1.14
N THR A 15 3.83 4.73 -0.83
CA THR A 15 4.16 3.41 -0.27
C THR A 15 5.21 3.52 0.83
N ALA A 16 5.22 2.56 1.75
CA ALA A 16 6.29 2.42 2.73
C ALA A 16 7.27 1.32 2.32
N PRO A 17 8.48 1.29 2.90
CA PRO A 17 9.41 0.20 2.68
C PRO A 17 8.80 -1.16 3.04
N SER A 18 8.69 -2.02 2.03
CA SER A 18 8.20 -3.39 2.17
C SER A 18 9.16 -4.36 1.48
N LEU A 19 9.37 -5.53 2.06
CA LEU A 19 10.29 -6.54 1.54
C LEU A 19 9.61 -7.90 1.40
N LEU A 20 10.02 -8.68 0.42
CA LEU A 20 9.60 -10.05 0.21
C LEU A 20 10.79 -11.00 0.33
N LEU A 21 10.79 -11.81 1.38
CA LEU A 21 11.68 -12.97 1.48
C LEU A 21 11.07 -14.14 0.71
N SER A 22 11.85 -14.70 -0.21
CA SER A 22 11.48 -15.85 -1.01
C SER A 22 12.44 -17.01 -0.74
N THR A 23 11.87 -18.15 -0.35
CA THR A 23 12.56 -19.43 -0.29
C THR A 23 12.00 -20.38 -1.36
N GLU A 24 12.46 -21.63 -1.41
CA GLU A 24 11.88 -22.62 -2.31
C GLU A 24 10.45 -23.00 -1.87
N ALA A 25 10.23 -23.15 -0.57
CA ALA A 25 8.95 -23.57 -0.01
C ALA A 25 7.96 -22.42 0.25
N ARG A 26 8.44 -21.24 0.63
CA ARG A 26 7.59 -20.20 1.25
C ARG A 26 7.90 -18.77 0.80
N ARG A 27 6.99 -17.86 1.12
CA ARG A 27 7.13 -16.41 0.97
C ARG A 27 6.79 -15.74 2.30
N PHE A 28 7.52 -14.68 2.61
CA PHE A 28 7.35 -13.90 3.83
C PHE A 28 7.37 -12.41 3.47
N LEU A 29 6.37 -11.65 3.90
CA LEU A 29 6.38 -10.19 3.75
C LEU A 29 6.95 -9.54 5.01
N PHE A 30 7.76 -8.51 4.84
CA PHE A 30 8.12 -7.57 5.89
C PHE A 30 7.43 -6.25 5.59
N ASN A 31 6.50 -5.86 6.46
CA ASN A 31 5.54 -4.77 6.27
C ASN A 31 4.58 -4.96 5.09
N VAL A 32 3.40 -4.34 5.19
CA VAL A 32 2.35 -4.38 4.16
C VAL A 32 1.64 -3.02 4.16
N SER A 33 2.26 -2.02 3.54
CA SER A 33 1.68 -0.68 3.38
C SER A 33 0.55 -0.67 2.35
N ASP A 34 -0.21 0.43 2.29
CA ASP A 34 -1.22 0.66 1.27
C ASP A 34 -0.71 0.33 -0.14
N GLY A 35 -1.54 -0.38 -0.91
CA GLY A 35 -1.28 -0.73 -2.30
C GLY A 35 -0.25 -1.82 -2.53
N THR A 36 0.29 -2.45 -1.48
CA THR A 36 1.23 -3.59 -1.62
C THR A 36 0.62 -4.72 -2.46
N GLN A 37 -0.68 -5.00 -2.29
CA GLN A 37 -1.38 -6.00 -3.11
C GLN A 37 -1.45 -5.60 -4.59
N ARG A 38 -1.74 -4.33 -4.88
CA ARG A 38 -1.81 -3.77 -6.23
C ARG A 38 -0.44 -3.83 -6.91
N LEU A 39 0.61 -3.43 -6.18
CA LEU A 39 2.00 -3.53 -6.60
C LEU A 39 2.37 -4.97 -6.95
N CYS A 40 2.03 -5.94 -6.09
CA CYS A 40 2.34 -7.34 -6.34
C CYS A 40 1.67 -7.86 -7.62
N MET A 41 0.42 -7.46 -7.85
CA MET A 41 -0.32 -7.87 -9.05
C MET A 41 0.25 -7.22 -10.32
N GLU A 42 0.60 -5.94 -10.27
CA GLU A 42 1.18 -5.24 -11.41
C GLU A 42 2.53 -5.82 -11.84
N HIS A 43 3.37 -6.19 -10.87
CA HIS A 43 4.73 -6.68 -11.12
C HIS A 43 4.85 -8.21 -11.08
N HIS A 44 3.71 -8.91 -11.19
CA HIS A 44 3.63 -10.37 -11.21
C HIS A 44 4.37 -11.06 -10.04
N VAL A 45 4.40 -10.40 -8.88
CA VAL A 45 4.98 -10.93 -7.65
C VAL A 45 4.06 -12.04 -7.13
N ARG A 46 4.55 -13.28 -7.20
CA ARG A 46 3.75 -14.47 -6.87
C ARG A 46 3.54 -14.60 -5.36
N LEU A 47 2.30 -14.36 -4.92
CA LEU A 47 1.90 -14.49 -3.51
C LEU A 47 1.34 -15.87 -3.13
N ALA A 48 1.28 -16.83 -4.07
CA ALA A 48 0.74 -18.18 -3.85
C ALA A 48 1.40 -18.94 -2.68
N LYS A 49 2.67 -18.66 -2.36
CA LYS A 49 3.40 -19.27 -1.24
C LYS A 49 3.48 -18.39 0.03
N LEU A 50 2.78 -17.26 0.06
CA LEU A 50 2.73 -16.37 1.24
C LEU A 50 1.97 -17.03 2.39
N GLN A 51 2.64 -17.17 3.54
CA GLN A 51 2.07 -17.74 4.77
C GLN A 51 2.37 -16.88 6.02
N HIS A 52 3.35 -15.97 5.91
CA HIS A 52 3.88 -15.23 7.05
C HIS A 52 4.06 -13.75 6.71
N VAL A 53 3.69 -12.87 7.63
CA VAL A 53 3.91 -11.42 7.56
C VAL A 53 4.61 -10.97 8.83
N PHE A 54 5.70 -10.22 8.69
CA PHE A 54 6.48 -9.65 9.79
C PHE A 54 6.33 -8.13 9.79
N LEU A 55 5.60 -7.58 10.74
CA LEU A 55 5.35 -6.14 10.87
C LEU A 55 6.41 -5.51 11.75
N THR A 56 6.97 -4.38 11.32
CA THR A 56 7.94 -3.62 12.12
C THR A 56 7.26 -2.69 13.12
N GLU A 57 6.06 -2.21 12.79
CA GLU A 57 5.28 -1.23 13.55
C GLU A 57 3.78 -1.48 13.35
N LEU A 58 2.95 -0.98 14.26
CA LEU A 58 1.48 -0.98 14.15
C LEU A 58 0.96 0.42 13.78
N ARG A 59 1.53 1.01 12.72
CA ARG A 59 1.17 2.34 12.20
C ARG A 59 0.48 2.21 10.83
N PRO A 60 -0.43 3.12 10.44
CA PRO A 60 -1.13 3.05 9.15
C PRO A 60 -0.16 2.93 7.97
N TYR A 61 0.95 3.67 8.03
CA TYR A 61 1.99 3.61 7.00
C TYR A 61 2.57 2.22 6.77
N THR A 62 2.64 1.38 7.81
CA THR A 62 3.26 0.06 7.79
C THR A 62 2.26 -1.08 7.53
N VAL A 63 1.02 -0.91 7.99
CA VAL A 63 0.02 -2.00 8.05
C VAL A 63 -1.23 -1.75 7.21
N GLY A 64 -1.38 -0.58 6.60
CA GLY A 64 -2.63 -0.17 5.97
C GLY A 64 -3.11 -1.08 4.82
N GLY A 65 -2.18 -1.74 4.12
CA GLY A 65 -2.51 -2.73 3.09
C GLY A 65 -2.69 -4.16 3.59
N LEU A 66 -2.45 -4.44 4.88
CA LEU A 66 -2.58 -5.79 5.43
C LEU A 66 -4.02 -6.34 5.36
N PRO A 67 -5.08 -5.57 5.67
CA PRO A 67 -6.45 -6.10 5.57
C PRO A 67 -6.82 -6.48 4.13
N GLY A 68 -6.47 -5.64 3.14
CA GLY A 68 -6.63 -5.96 1.72
C GLY A 68 -5.85 -7.21 1.32
N MET A 69 -4.59 -7.32 1.76
CA MET A 69 -3.77 -8.52 1.56
C MET A 69 -4.40 -9.78 2.16
N VAL A 70 -4.98 -9.71 3.36
CA VAL A 70 -5.66 -10.85 4.00
C VAL A 70 -6.85 -11.29 3.17
N LEU A 71 -7.69 -10.36 2.70
CA LEU A 71 -8.83 -10.67 1.82
C LEU A 71 -8.34 -11.38 0.55
N THR A 72 -7.36 -10.81 -0.15
CA THR A 72 -6.76 -11.38 -1.37
C THR A 72 -6.21 -12.78 -1.15
N ILE A 73 -5.46 -13.01 -0.07
CA ILE A 73 -4.89 -14.34 0.22
C ILE A 73 -5.94 -15.34 0.65
N SER A 74 -6.96 -14.92 1.39
CA SER A 74 -8.05 -15.81 1.82
C SER A 74 -8.85 -16.36 0.64
N ASP A 75 -9.03 -15.55 -0.41
CA ASP A 75 -9.75 -15.95 -1.62
C ASP A 75 -8.94 -16.94 -2.50
N THR A 76 -7.63 -17.14 -2.22
CA THR A 76 -6.81 -18.17 -2.89
C THR A 76 -6.99 -19.59 -2.35
N GLY A 77 -7.85 -19.78 -1.34
CA GLY A 77 -8.13 -21.10 -0.73
C GLY A 77 -7.05 -21.58 0.25
N LYS A 78 -6.19 -20.68 0.74
CA LYS A 78 -5.19 -21.03 1.76
C LYS A 78 -5.82 -21.19 3.15
N PRO A 79 -5.23 -22.03 4.02
CA PRO A 79 -5.78 -22.28 5.34
C PRO A 79 -5.61 -21.12 6.32
N GLY A 80 -4.73 -20.16 6.04
CA GLY A 80 -4.51 -19.03 6.94
C GLY A 80 -3.25 -18.22 6.65
N LEU A 81 -3.04 -17.21 7.50
CA LEU A 81 -1.89 -16.30 7.48
C LEU A 81 -1.42 -16.07 8.92
N HIS A 82 -0.12 -16.15 9.16
CA HIS A 82 0.47 -15.84 10.46
C HIS A 82 1.17 -14.48 10.41
N VAL A 83 0.68 -13.54 11.21
CA VAL A 83 1.24 -12.21 11.37
C VAL A 83 2.08 -12.15 12.65
N TYR A 84 3.32 -11.71 12.51
CA TYR A 84 4.25 -11.42 13.59
C TYR A 84 4.43 -9.91 13.67
N GLY A 85 4.51 -9.34 14.86
CA GLY A 85 4.65 -7.89 14.98
C GLY A 85 4.86 -7.42 16.41
N PRO A 86 4.85 -6.09 16.64
CA PRO A 86 4.96 -5.51 17.97
C PRO A 86 3.88 -6.00 18.96
N PRO A 87 4.01 -5.72 20.26
CA PRO A 87 2.94 -5.97 21.23
C PRO A 87 1.61 -5.35 20.76
N ARG A 88 0.50 -6.02 21.04
CA ARG A 88 -0.87 -5.69 20.58
C ARG A 88 -1.18 -6.00 19.10
N THR A 89 -0.31 -6.75 18.40
CA THR A 89 -0.60 -7.23 17.04
C THR A 89 -1.92 -8.03 17.01
N ASP A 90 -2.21 -8.85 18.02
CA ASP A 90 -3.48 -9.58 18.10
C ASP A 90 -4.69 -8.65 18.18
N ARG A 91 -4.58 -7.58 18.98
CA ARG A 91 -5.64 -6.55 19.10
C ARG A 91 -5.85 -5.80 17.79
N TYR A 92 -4.78 -5.50 17.04
CA TYR A 92 -4.89 -4.94 15.69
C TYR A 92 -5.67 -5.88 14.75
N LEU A 93 -5.32 -7.16 14.69
CA LEU A 93 -6.02 -8.12 13.82
C LEU A 93 -7.50 -8.25 14.22
N LYS A 94 -7.79 -8.30 15.52
CA LYS A 94 -9.16 -8.32 16.04
C LYS A 94 -9.96 -7.08 15.65
N ALA A 95 -9.36 -5.89 15.59
CA ALA A 95 -10.05 -4.67 15.16
C ALA A 95 -10.58 -4.76 13.71
N THR A 96 -9.93 -5.55 12.85
CA THR A 96 -10.37 -5.71 11.45
C THR A 96 -11.68 -6.52 11.30
N ARG A 97 -12.14 -7.21 12.36
CA ARG A 97 -13.36 -8.03 12.35
C ARG A 97 -14.65 -7.28 11.95
N HIS A 98 -14.65 -5.96 12.07
CA HIS A 98 -15.80 -5.12 11.74
C HIS A 98 -16.14 -5.15 10.25
N PHE A 99 -15.16 -5.43 9.38
CA PHE A 99 -15.32 -5.51 7.92
C PHE A 99 -14.68 -6.76 7.30
N LEU A 100 -13.81 -7.46 8.03
CA LEU A 100 -13.12 -8.66 7.57
C LEU A 100 -13.75 -9.89 8.23
N HIS A 101 -14.48 -10.69 7.42
CA HIS A 101 -15.04 -11.97 7.84
C HIS A 101 -14.64 -13.09 6.87
N ARG A 102 -13.85 -14.05 7.37
CA ARG A 102 -13.37 -15.23 6.64
C ARG A 102 -13.29 -16.43 7.61
N PRO A 103 -14.39 -17.19 7.80
CA PRO A 103 -14.46 -18.21 8.84
C PRO A 103 -13.47 -19.37 8.62
N ASP A 104 -13.21 -19.71 7.35
CA ASP A 104 -12.32 -20.80 6.98
C ASP A 104 -10.85 -20.38 6.84
N PHE A 105 -10.52 -19.12 7.18
CA PHE A 105 -9.17 -18.58 7.07
C PHE A 105 -8.58 -18.28 8.44
N ALA A 106 -7.60 -19.06 8.88
CA ALA A 106 -6.96 -18.89 10.17
C ALA A 106 -5.98 -17.71 10.17
N LEU A 107 -6.43 -16.55 10.66
CA LEU A 107 -5.58 -15.39 10.91
C LEU A 107 -4.96 -15.48 12.32
N LYS A 108 -3.63 -15.68 12.41
CA LYS A 108 -2.90 -15.87 13.67
C LYS A 108 -1.97 -14.70 13.95
N ALA A 109 -1.81 -14.34 15.22
CA ALA A 109 -0.86 -13.33 15.68
C ALA A 109 0.24 -13.94 16.55
N SER A 110 1.48 -13.46 16.40
CA SER A 110 2.59 -13.67 17.33
C SER A 110 3.22 -12.33 17.69
N GLU A 111 3.17 -11.97 18.97
CA GLU A 111 3.68 -10.69 19.45
C GLU A 111 5.15 -10.79 19.84
N VAL A 112 5.94 -9.85 19.31
CA VAL A 112 7.36 -9.69 19.63
C VAL A 112 7.46 -8.81 20.87
N LEU A 113 7.78 -9.45 21.99
CA LEU A 113 7.92 -8.77 23.27
C LEU A 113 9.30 -8.08 23.37
N LEU A 114 9.36 -6.99 24.13
CA LEU A 114 10.62 -6.38 24.52
C LEU A 114 11.46 -7.43 25.27
N SER A 115 12.74 -7.54 24.91
CA SER A 115 13.62 -8.47 25.59
C SER A 115 13.79 -8.05 27.06
N GLY A 116 13.53 -9.01 27.96
CA GLY A 116 13.93 -8.89 29.35
C GLY A 116 15.45 -9.01 29.52
N THR A 117 15.93 -9.11 30.76
CA THR A 117 17.36 -9.30 31.09
C THR A 117 18.01 -10.59 30.54
N LYS A 118 17.31 -11.38 29.72
CA LYS A 118 17.81 -12.61 29.10
C LYS A 118 18.68 -12.27 27.89
N LYS A 119 19.85 -12.92 27.82
CA LYS A 119 20.94 -12.61 26.88
C LYS A 119 20.82 -13.26 25.49
N GLU A 120 19.65 -13.79 25.10
CA GLU A 120 19.52 -14.56 23.87
C GLU A 120 18.41 -14.02 22.96
N ILE A 121 18.72 -13.92 21.67
CA ILE A 121 17.77 -13.54 20.62
C ILE A 121 16.75 -14.67 20.39
N LYS A 122 15.46 -14.32 20.38
CA LYS A 122 14.36 -15.29 20.23
C LYS A 122 14.02 -15.51 18.75
N SER A 123 13.99 -16.77 18.32
CA SER A 123 13.41 -17.13 17.03
C SER A 123 11.88 -17.08 17.09
N TYR A 124 11.27 -16.51 16.07
CA TYR A 124 9.81 -16.44 15.91
C TYR A 124 9.31 -17.35 14.79
N TYR A 125 10.21 -17.71 13.87
CA TYR A 125 9.93 -18.65 12.79
C TYR A 125 11.18 -19.46 12.45
N GLU A 126 11.01 -20.74 12.12
CA GLU A 126 12.11 -21.65 11.77
C GLU A 126 11.60 -22.78 10.86
N ASP A 127 12.31 -23.01 9.76
CA ASP A 127 12.13 -24.16 8.86
C ASP A 127 13.48 -24.65 8.30
N ASP A 128 13.45 -25.62 7.36
CA ASP A 128 14.66 -26.21 6.79
C ASP A 128 15.50 -25.25 5.92
N GLU A 129 14.98 -24.08 5.55
CA GLU A 129 15.65 -23.09 4.71
C GLU A 129 16.13 -21.87 5.51
N VAL A 130 15.31 -21.36 6.44
CA VAL A 130 15.57 -20.12 7.18
C VAL A 130 15.12 -20.15 8.65
N VAL A 131 15.72 -19.26 9.44
CA VAL A 131 15.25 -18.84 10.77
C VAL A 131 15.00 -17.33 10.74
N VAL A 132 13.89 -16.88 11.32
CA VAL A 132 13.62 -15.46 11.52
C VAL A 132 13.61 -15.15 13.01
N TYR A 133 14.52 -14.27 13.40
CA TYR A 133 14.62 -13.69 14.73
C TYR A 133 14.05 -12.27 14.73
N ALA A 134 13.63 -11.79 15.89
CA ALA A 134 13.09 -10.45 16.04
C ALA A 134 13.68 -9.75 17.26
N VAL A 135 13.90 -8.44 17.13
CA VAL A 135 14.44 -7.54 18.16
C VAL A 135 13.49 -6.36 18.31
N ALA A 136 12.84 -6.25 19.47
CA ALA A 136 11.91 -5.17 19.77
C ALA A 136 12.60 -4.07 20.60
N VAL A 137 12.41 -2.81 20.20
CA VAL A 137 12.98 -1.64 20.85
C VAL A 137 11.89 -0.62 21.20
N LEU A 138 12.05 0.03 22.35
CA LEU A 138 11.10 1.02 22.84
C LEU A 138 11.56 2.44 22.49
N LYS A 139 10.61 3.30 22.09
CA LYS A 139 10.85 4.74 22.01
C LYS A 139 11.21 5.29 23.39
N SER A 140 12.37 5.92 23.51
CA SER A 140 12.77 6.58 24.77
C SER A 140 11.92 7.84 25.01
N ARG A 141 11.56 8.10 26.28
CA ARG A 141 10.99 9.39 26.70
C ARG A 141 12.13 10.38 26.92
N LEU A 142 12.23 11.41 26.07
CA LEU A 142 13.15 12.53 26.29
C LEU A 142 12.83 13.18 27.66
N GLY A 143 13.79 13.18 28.60
CA GLY A 143 13.68 13.88 29.90
C GLY A 143 13.52 13.00 31.15
N ALA A 144 13.27 11.69 31.04
CA ALA A 144 13.20 10.81 32.21
C ALA A 144 14.61 10.35 32.62
N LYS A 145 15.25 11.09 33.55
CA LYS A 145 16.41 10.55 34.28
C LYS A 145 15.98 9.25 34.98
N ARG A 146 16.62 8.14 34.63
CA ARG A 146 16.40 6.81 35.19
C ARG A 146 16.33 6.85 36.73
N LYS A 147 15.24 6.33 37.31
CA LYS A 147 15.33 5.47 38.49
C LYS A 147 15.00 4.06 38.03
N LEU A 148 16.00 3.18 38.05
CA LEU A 148 15.75 1.74 38.04
C LEU A 148 15.10 1.41 39.38
N ASP A 149 13.86 0.91 39.34
CA ASP A 149 13.44 -0.08 40.32
C ASP A 149 12.74 -1.21 39.59
N ASN A 150 13.23 -2.42 39.89
CA ASN A 150 12.68 -3.68 39.43
C ASN A 150 11.32 -3.89 40.08
N ASN A 151 10.23 -3.81 39.30
CA ASN A 151 9.08 -4.67 39.54
C ASN A 151 8.16 -4.74 38.32
N GLN A 152 7.67 -5.96 38.09
CA GLN A 152 6.60 -6.30 37.16
C GLN A 152 5.33 -5.54 37.55
N PHE A 153 5.03 -4.42 36.91
CA PHE A 153 3.67 -3.87 36.79
C PHE A 153 3.66 -2.95 35.56
N LEU A 154 2.84 -3.29 34.56
CA LEU A 154 2.40 -2.34 33.55
C LEU A 154 1.52 -1.31 34.29
N PRO A 155 1.91 -0.03 34.41
CA PRO A 155 1.02 0.97 34.97
C PRO A 155 -0.04 1.30 33.91
N ASP A 156 -1.31 1.32 34.33
CA ASP A 156 -2.49 1.75 33.56
C ASP A 156 -2.47 3.23 33.10
N SER A 157 -1.31 3.90 33.13
CA SER A 157 -1.14 5.24 32.55
C SER A 157 -0.70 5.10 31.08
N GLU A 158 -1.67 5.09 30.17
CA GLU A 158 -1.58 4.91 28.71
C GLU A 158 -0.79 5.99 27.92
N GLU A 159 0.23 6.61 28.49
CA GLU A 159 1.18 7.44 27.74
C GLU A 159 2.25 6.58 27.03
N GLN A 160 1.81 5.86 25.99
CA GLN A 160 2.43 5.72 24.67
C GLN A 160 3.94 5.41 24.58
N SER A 161 4.31 4.18 24.96
CA SER A 161 5.62 3.64 24.60
C SER A 161 5.55 2.95 23.23
N HIS A 162 5.91 3.68 22.17
CA HIS A 162 5.94 3.12 20.81
C HIS A 162 7.03 2.03 20.70
N VAL A 163 6.66 0.85 20.20
CA VAL A 163 7.58 -0.29 19.98
C VAL A 163 7.84 -0.45 18.49
N SER A 164 9.11 -0.54 18.12
CA SER A 164 9.57 -0.89 16.78
C SER A 164 10.27 -2.25 16.82
N VAL A 165 10.06 -3.07 15.79
CA VAL A 165 10.65 -4.41 15.67
C VAL A 165 11.56 -4.46 14.44
N SER A 166 12.79 -4.91 14.65
CA SER A 166 13.72 -5.29 13.60
C SER A 166 13.80 -6.81 13.49
N TYR A 167 14.14 -7.32 12.30
CA TYR A 167 14.18 -8.75 12.02
C TYR A 167 15.55 -9.18 11.49
N VAL A 168 15.98 -10.38 11.87
CA VAL A 168 17.18 -11.02 11.31
C VAL A 168 16.78 -12.35 10.69
N VAL A 169 17.07 -12.52 9.41
CA VAL A 169 16.85 -13.76 8.65
C VAL A 169 18.17 -14.49 8.50
N GLU A 170 18.29 -15.67 9.11
CA GLU A 170 19.45 -16.55 8.93
C GLU A 170 19.11 -17.67 7.96
N THR A 171 19.98 -17.94 6.99
CA THR A 171 19.90 -19.16 6.17
C THR A 171 20.38 -20.37 6.97
N ARG A 172 19.86 -21.57 6.69
CA ARG A 172 20.48 -22.79 7.24
C ARG A 172 21.88 -23.05 6.70
N ARG A 173 22.68 -23.73 7.51
CA ARG A 173 23.96 -24.30 7.10
C ARG A 173 23.69 -25.27 5.95
N GLN A 174 24.23 -24.99 4.77
CA GLN A 174 24.04 -25.87 3.62
C GLN A 174 25.15 -26.91 3.60
N ARG A 175 24.80 -28.19 3.48
CA ARG A 175 25.79 -29.24 3.24
C ARG A 175 26.45 -29.02 1.89
N GLY A 176 27.72 -29.36 1.78
CA GLY A 176 28.41 -29.25 0.50
C GLY A 176 27.85 -30.21 -0.54
N LYS A 177 28.05 -29.88 -1.80
CA LYS A 177 27.60 -30.72 -2.92
C LYS A 177 28.26 -32.10 -2.85
N PHE A 178 27.47 -33.16 -3.06
CA PHE A 178 28.01 -34.50 -3.25
C PHE A 178 28.71 -34.60 -4.61
N LEU A 179 29.94 -35.09 -4.59
CA LEU A 179 30.76 -35.32 -5.78
C LEU A 179 30.57 -36.78 -6.23
N VAL A 180 29.50 -37.02 -6.98
CA VAL A 180 29.13 -38.36 -7.48
C VAL A 180 30.30 -39.03 -8.19
N GLU A 181 30.96 -38.33 -9.09
CA GLU A 181 32.10 -38.86 -9.87
C GLU A 181 33.28 -39.26 -8.97
N LYS A 182 33.54 -38.48 -7.92
CA LYS A 182 34.63 -38.76 -6.97
C LYS A 182 34.30 -39.97 -6.09
N ALA A 183 33.05 -40.13 -5.68
CA ALA A 183 32.60 -41.32 -4.95
C ALA A 183 32.71 -42.60 -5.81
N ILE A 184 32.36 -42.52 -7.10
CA ILE A 184 32.53 -43.63 -8.05
C ILE A 184 34.01 -43.97 -8.23
N ALA A 185 34.87 -42.96 -8.41
CA ALA A 185 36.31 -43.14 -8.56
C ALA A 185 36.98 -43.79 -7.34
N LEU A 186 36.42 -43.57 -6.15
CA LEU A 186 36.86 -44.20 -4.88
C LEU A 186 36.26 -45.59 -4.65
N GLY A 187 35.53 -46.14 -5.62
CA GLY A 187 34.97 -47.50 -5.57
C GLY A 187 33.65 -47.62 -4.81
N VAL A 188 32.97 -46.52 -4.49
CA VAL A 188 31.69 -46.55 -3.78
C VAL A 188 30.56 -46.91 -4.76
N PRO A 189 29.80 -48.00 -4.54
CA PRO A 189 28.68 -48.35 -5.40
C PRO A 189 27.54 -47.33 -5.25
N LYS A 190 26.88 -47.02 -6.39
CA LYS A 190 25.70 -46.16 -6.41
C LYS A 190 24.60 -46.77 -5.54
N GLY A 191 23.98 -45.96 -4.69
CA GLY A 191 22.87 -46.39 -3.83
C GLY A 191 22.99 -45.86 -2.40
N LYS A 192 22.64 -46.69 -1.41
CA LYS A 192 22.55 -46.31 0.01
C LYS A 192 23.85 -45.68 0.56
N LEU A 193 25.01 -46.13 0.09
CA LEU A 193 26.32 -45.64 0.53
C LEU A 193 26.59 -44.19 0.10
N PHE A 194 26.04 -43.73 -1.04
CA PHE A 194 26.09 -42.31 -1.41
C PHE A 194 25.33 -41.44 -0.43
N GLY A 195 24.14 -41.90 0.00
CA GLY A 195 23.35 -41.22 1.02
C GLY A 195 24.08 -41.11 2.35
N GLN A 196 24.80 -42.17 2.76
CA GLN A 196 25.60 -42.17 3.98
C GLN A 196 26.76 -41.17 3.91
N LEU A 197 27.54 -41.19 2.81
CA LEU A 197 28.61 -40.22 2.58
C LEU A 197 28.08 -38.79 2.55
N HIS A 198 26.97 -38.53 1.85
CA HIS A 198 26.37 -37.19 1.83
C HIS A 198 25.81 -36.75 3.19
N GLN A 199 25.48 -37.69 4.08
CA GLN A 199 25.05 -37.43 5.45
C GLN A 199 26.19 -37.16 6.43
N GLY A 200 27.44 -37.17 5.98
CA GLY A 200 28.60 -36.98 6.86
C GLY A 200 29.13 -38.27 7.47
N LYS A 201 28.67 -39.45 7.01
CA LYS A 201 29.11 -40.75 7.53
C LYS A 201 30.15 -41.35 6.60
N ASP A 202 31.28 -41.74 7.17
CA ASP A 202 32.30 -42.51 6.45
C ASP A 202 31.77 -43.91 6.15
N VAL A 203 32.19 -44.47 5.03
CA VAL A 203 31.70 -45.76 4.53
C VAL A 203 32.87 -46.72 4.37
N THR A 204 32.75 -47.91 4.96
CA THR A 204 33.66 -49.03 4.72
C THR A 204 33.14 -49.87 3.57
N LEU A 205 33.97 -50.05 2.54
CA LEU A 205 33.68 -50.89 1.38
C LEU A 205 33.99 -52.37 1.67
N ASP A 206 33.46 -53.27 0.85
CA ASP A 206 33.64 -54.74 1.01
C ASP A 206 35.11 -55.18 0.94
N ASN A 207 35.97 -54.38 0.30
CA ASN A 207 37.42 -54.60 0.25
C ASN A 207 38.17 -54.08 1.49
N GLY A 208 37.46 -53.58 2.50
CA GLY A 208 38.02 -53.04 3.75
C GLY A 208 38.43 -51.56 3.68
N ASN A 209 38.40 -50.91 2.50
CA ASN A 209 38.75 -49.50 2.38
C ASN A 209 37.67 -48.60 3.00
N VAL A 210 38.10 -47.60 3.77
CA VAL A 210 37.20 -46.58 4.34
C VAL A 210 37.26 -45.33 3.45
N VAL A 211 36.11 -44.98 2.85
CA VAL A 211 35.94 -43.73 2.11
C VAL A 211 35.33 -42.70 3.03
N LYS A 212 36.00 -41.55 3.20
CA LYS A 212 35.50 -40.50 4.08
C LYS A 212 34.45 -39.66 3.39
N SER A 213 33.47 -39.19 4.15
CA SER A 213 32.48 -38.22 3.66
C SER A 213 33.16 -36.97 3.09
N SER A 214 34.21 -36.48 3.74
CA SER A 214 34.99 -35.32 3.31
C SER A 214 35.66 -35.50 1.94
N ASP A 215 35.90 -36.74 1.51
CA ASP A 215 36.50 -37.01 0.21
C ASP A 215 35.47 -36.82 -0.91
N CYS A 216 34.19 -37.05 -0.62
CA CYS A 216 33.10 -37.09 -1.59
C CYS A 216 32.11 -35.93 -1.45
N VAL A 217 32.26 -35.05 -0.46
CA VAL A 217 31.37 -33.92 -0.19
C VAL A 217 32.20 -32.65 -0.08
N LEU A 218 31.81 -31.61 -0.80
CA LEU A 218 32.44 -30.29 -0.63
C LEU A 218 32.28 -29.76 0.80
N PRO A 219 33.09 -28.78 1.25
CA PRO A 219 32.87 -28.14 2.54
C PRO A 219 31.44 -27.61 2.68
N SER A 220 30.87 -27.75 3.87
CA SER A 220 29.56 -27.18 4.16
C SER A 220 29.63 -25.66 4.20
N MET A 221 28.63 -25.01 3.65
CA MET A 221 28.51 -23.56 3.66
C MET A 221 27.94 -23.10 5.01
N PRO A 222 28.62 -22.17 5.72
CA PRO A 222 28.07 -21.60 6.95
C PRO A 222 26.77 -20.85 6.68
N ALA A 223 25.96 -20.72 7.74
CA ALA A 223 24.82 -19.83 7.73
C ALA A 223 25.26 -18.38 7.49
N VAL A 224 24.44 -17.64 6.76
CA VAL A 224 24.60 -16.19 6.57
C VAL A 224 23.30 -15.48 6.94
N ALA A 225 23.40 -14.19 7.26
CA ALA A 225 22.28 -13.39 7.71
C ALA A 225 21.95 -12.21 6.78
N CYS A 226 20.66 -11.86 6.77
CA CYS A 226 20.10 -10.61 6.27
C CYS A 226 19.39 -9.91 7.42
N VAL A 227 19.57 -8.61 7.55
CA VAL A 227 18.95 -7.82 8.62
C VAL A 227 17.97 -6.81 8.02
N VAL A 228 16.76 -6.74 8.56
CA VAL A 228 15.77 -5.68 8.28
C VAL A 228 15.67 -4.81 9.51
N VAL A 229 16.19 -3.59 9.43
CA VAL A 229 16.31 -2.67 10.57
C VAL A 229 15.22 -1.61 10.52
N SER A 230 14.29 -1.68 11.47
CA SER A 230 13.36 -0.59 11.75
C SER A 230 13.89 0.28 12.90
N CYS A 231 14.07 1.57 12.61
CA CYS A 231 14.41 2.59 13.57
C CYS A 231 13.67 3.87 13.20
N PRO A 232 12.40 4.02 13.63
CA PRO A 232 11.48 4.99 13.03
C PRO A 232 11.82 6.45 13.32
N THR A 233 12.45 6.71 14.46
CA THR A 233 12.83 8.07 14.90
C THR A 233 14.16 8.04 15.64
N THR A 234 14.82 9.20 15.72
CA THR A 234 16.06 9.37 16.52
C THR A 234 15.91 8.93 17.98
N ALA A 235 14.72 9.09 18.57
CA ALA A 235 14.40 8.61 19.92
C ALA A 235 14.48 7.08 20.13
N HIS A 236 14.55 6.28 19.06
CA HIS A 236 14.75 4.82 19.13
C HIS A 236 16.22 4.41 19.04
N VAL A 237 17.11 5.30 18.58
CA VAL A 237 18.50 4.95 18.24
C VAL A 237 19.24 4.38 19.44
N ASP A 238 19.16 5.02 20.61
CA ASP A 238 19.85 4.54 21.80
C ASP A 238 19.35 3.16 22.25
N ALA A 239 18.05 2.86 22.13
CA ALA A 239 17.52 1.54 22.47
C ALA A 239 18.01 0.47 21.48
N LEU A 240 18.04 0.80 20.18
CA LEU A 240 18.49 -0.12 19.13
C LEU A 240 19.97 -0.42 19.21
N VAL A 241 20.84 0.59 19.30
CA VAL A 241 22.29 0.37 19.23
C VAL A 241 22.85 -0.39 20.43
N ASN A 242 22.12 -0.36 21.56
CA ASN A 242 22.44 -1.06 22.80
C ASN A 242 21.75 -2.43 22.93
N SER A 243 20.98 -2.87 21.94
CA SER A 243 20.36 -4.20 21.96
C SER A 243 21.42 -5.28 21.74
N ILE A 244 21.51 -6.19 22.73
CA ILE A 244 22.52 -7.26 22.81
C ILE A 244 22.22 -8.40 21.84
N GLU A 245 20.98 -8.48 21.36
CA GLU A 245 20.49 -9.47 20.42
C GLU A 245 21.22 -9.39 19.07
N PHE A 246 21.76 -8.22 18.72
CA PHE A 246 22.60 -8.08 17.52
C PHE A 246 24.06 -8.48 17.75
N ASP A 247 24.54 -8.69 18.98
CA ASP A 247 25.96 -8.98 19.27
C ASP A 247 26.49 -10.18 18.49
N ARG A 248 25.64 -11.18 18.24
CA ARG A 248 25.97 -12.37 17.45
C ARG A 248 26.39 -12.06 16.01
N TYR A 249 25.89 -10.96 15.46
CA TYR A 249 26.06 -10.54 14.07
C TYR A 249 27.09 -9.43 13.89
N ARG A 250 27.68 -8.96 14.99
CA ARG A 250 28.54 -7.78 15.02
C ARG A 250 29.97 -8.13 15.40
N GLU A 251 30.91 -7.36 14.88
CA GLU A 251 32.32 -7.33 15.25
C GLU A 251 32.48 -6.33 16.40
N ILE A 252 32.59 -6.86 17.63
CA ILE A 252 32.63 -6.03 18.86
C ILE A 252 33.84 -6.44 19.69
N ASN A 253 34.60 -5.45 20.16
CA ASN A 253 35.74 -5.67 21.07
C ASN A 253 36.74 -6.71 20.56
N GLY A 254 37.02 -6.71 19.25
CA GLY A 254 37.94 -7.66 18.60
C GLY A 254 37.39 -9.09 18.43
N LYS A 255 36.13 -9.35 18.79
CA LYS A 255 35.46 -10.62 18.50
C LYS A 255 34.83 -10.58 17.11
N THR A 256 34.99 -11.65 16.35
CA THR A 256 34.33 -11.84 15.06
C THR A 256 32.84 -12.16 15.24
N ALA A 257 32.02 -11.78 14.26
CA ALA A 257 30.62 -12.17 14.21
C ALA A 257 30.49 -13.70 14.14
N GLN A 258 29.54 -14.27 14.90
CA GLN A 258 29.28 -15.72 14.87
C GLN A 258 28.55 -16.13 13.59
N VAL A 259 27.71 -15.23 13.04
CA VAL A 259 27.01 -15.38 11.77
C VAL A 259 27.25 -14.13 10.95
N GLN A 260 27.76 -14.30 9.74
CA GLN A 260 28.13 -13.18 8.89
C GLN A 260 26.90 -12.56 8.23
N VAL A 261 26.74 -11.24 8.39
CA VAL A 261 25.70 -10.46 7.70
C VAL A 261 26.17 -10.14 6.29
N GLN A 262 25.34 -10.45 5.30
CA GLN A 262 25.63 -10.14 3.88
C GLN A 262 24.96 -8.85 3.43
N VAL A 263 23.78 -8.54 3.98
CA VAL A 263 23.01 -7.36 3.62
C VAL A 263 22.18 -6.86 4.82
N VAL A 264 22.09 -5.54 4.96
CA VAL A 264 21.27 -4.83 5.94
C VAL A 264 20.35 -3.87 5.19
N PHE A 265 19.04 -4.03 5.34
CA PHE A 265 18.02 -3.14 4.82
C PHE A 265 17.61 -2.15 5.92
N HIS A 266 17.91 -0.87 5.70
CA HIS A 266 17.64 0.21 6.64
C HIS A 266 16.32 0.91 6.29
N LEU A 267 15.31 0.77 7.15
CA LEU A 267 14.02 1.44 7.00
C LEU A 267 14.01 2.86 7.61
N GLY A 268 15.06 3.22 8.35
CA GLY A 268 15.18 4.51 9.02
C GLY A 268 15.33 5.68 8.04
N ARG A 269 14.79 6.84 8.42
CA ARG A 269 14.90 8.10 7.67
C ARG A 269 16.26 8.75 7.82
N THR A 270 16.56 9.73 6.95
CA THR A 270 17.84 10.44 6.89
C THR A 270 18.32 10.99 8.25
N ASP A 271 17.40 11.47 9.11
CA ASP A 271 17.72 11.98 10.45
C ASP A 271 18.24 10.89 11.42
N VAL A 272 17.73 9.66 11.30
CA VAL A 272 18.20 8.48 12.01
C VAL A 272 19.53 7.99 11.43
N LEU A 273 19.60 7.87 10.10
CA LEU A 273 20.78 7.37 9.41
C LEU A 273 22.02 8.24 9.66
N LYS A 274 21.84 9.56 9.84
CA LYS A 274 22.90 10.53 10.17
C LYS A 274 23.36 10.49 11.63
N GLN A 275 22.70 9.74 12.53
CA GLN A 275 23.13 9.67 13.93
C GLN A 275 24.47 8.94 14.07
N PRO A 276 25.50 9.54 14.70
CA PRO A 276 26.83 8.92 14.81
C PRO A 276 26.82 7.54 15.47
N LYS A 277 25.97 7.36 16.50
CA LYS A 277 25.80 6.06 17.18
C LYS A 277 25.21 5.00 16.25
N TYR A 278 24.24 5.37 15.42
CA TYR A 278 23.61 4.49 14.45
C TYR A 278 24.60 4.08 13.35
N ALA A 279 25.38 5.04 12.84
CA ALA A 279 26.43 4.78 11.86
C ALA A 279 27.50 3.83 12.40
N ALA A 280 27.99 4.07 13.63
CA ALA A 280 28.96 3.18 14.28
C ALA A 280 28.39 1.77 14.52
N TRP A 281 27.14 1.68 14.95
CA TRP A 281 26.42 0.41 15.09
C TRP A 281 26.30 -0.32 13.75
N SER A 282 25.96 0.38 12.67
CA SER A 282 25.82 -0.21 11.34
C SER A 282 27.16 -0.76 10.82
N ARG A 283 28.27 -0.03 11.02
CA ARG A 283 29.63 -0.51 10.67
C ARG A 283 30.01 -1.81 11.36
N SER A 284 29.52 -2.03 12.58
CA SER A 284 29.87 -3.23 13.33
C SER A 284 29.31 -4.52 12.73
N PHE A 285 28.44 -4.51 11.71
CA PHE A 285 28.04 -5.73 10.98
C PHE A 285 29.14 -6.31 10.05
N GLY A 286 30.31 -5.67 10.00
CA GLY A 286 31.49 -6.16 9.31
C GLY A 286 31.65 -5.58 7.91
N ALA A 287 32.89 -5.50 7.43
CA ALA A 287 33.26 -4.82 6.18
C ALA A 287 32.67 -5.46 4.89
N GLN A 288 32.12 -6.67 4.96
CA GLN A 288 31.47 -7.33 3.83
C GLN A 288 29.96 -7.07 3.74
N ALA A 289 29.34 -6.55 4.79
CA ALA A 289 27.91 -6.28 4.79
C ALA A 289 27.58 -5.15 3.81
N ARG A 290 26.59 -5.39 2.93
CA ARG A 290 26.02 -4.35 2.07
C ARG A 290 24.88 -3.65 2.80
N HIS A 291 24.86 -2.33 2.79
CA HIS A 291 23.86 -1.51 3.47
C HIS A 291 22.93 -0.89 2.44
N VAL A 292 21.68 -1.33 2.41
CA VAL A 292 20.64 -0.84 1.49
C VAL A 292 19.75 0.14 2.25
N LEU A 293 19.76 1.40 1.83
CA LEU A 293 18.92 2.44 2.42
C LEU A 293 17.55 2.43 1.75
N LEU A 294 16.48 2.16 2.48
CA LEU A 294 15.11 2.21 1.95
C LEU A 294 14.36 3.47 2.37
N GLY A 295 14.78 4.13 3.45
CA GLY A 295 14.22 5.37 4.00
C GLY A 295 14.95 6.65 3.62
N HIS A 296 15.90 6.59 2.68
CA HIS A 296 16.69 7.76 2.29
C HIS A 296 15.97 8.58 1.22
N GLU A 297 15.99 9.91 1.33
CA GLU A 297 15.26 10.81 0.42
C GLU A 297 15.71 10.75 -1.05
N ALA A 298 16.92 10.24 -1.29
CA ALA A 298 17.48 10.02 -2.62
C ALA A 298 17.11 8.66 -3.25
N CYS A 299 16.37 7.80 -2.54
CA CYS A 299 15.82 6.56 -3.11
C CYS A 299 14.88 6.88 -4.26
N ALA A 300 14.88 6.02 -5.28
CA ALA A 300 14.06 6.27 -6.46
C ALA A 300 12.57 6.23 -6.13
N GLN A 301 11.87 7.35 -6.28
CA GLN A 301 10.42 7.48 -6.00
C GLN A 301 9.58 7.32 -7.27
N LYS A 302 10.00 6.41 -8.15
CA LYS A 302 9.23 5.99 -9.33
C LYS A 302 7.87 5.48 -8.87
N THR A 303 6.80 5.89 -9.55
CA THR A 303 5.45 5.40 -9.27
C THR A 303 5.47 3.88 -9.41
N VAL A 304 5.02 3.19 -8.35
CA VAL A 304 4.99 1.72 -8.33
C VAL A 304 3.92 1.15 -9.26
N TYR A 305 2.91 1.96 -9.61
CA TYR A 305 1.82 1.64 -10.53
C TYR A 305 2.12 2.16 -11.95
N ARG A 306 3.12 1.55 -12.62
CA ARG A 306 3.66 1.91 -13.96
C ARG A 306 2.58 1.98 -15.03
N ALA A 307 1.66 1.03 -15.07
CA ALA A 307 0.62 0.95 -16.08
C ALA A 307 -0.38 2.11 -15.94
N SER A 308 -0.84 2.35 -14.70
CA SER A 308 -1.64 3.52 -14.36
C SER A 308 -0.89 4.83 -14.65
N ALA A 309 0.41 4.89 -14.38
CA ALA A 309 1.23 6.08 -14.65
C ALA A 309 1.42 6.33 -16.16
N LYS A 310 1.62 5.29 -16.97
CA LYS A 310 1.69 5.38 -18.44
C LYS A 310 0.37 5.89 -19.00
N LEU A 311 -0.75 5.29 -18.58
CA LEU A 311 -2.09 5.71 -19.01
C LEU A 311 -2.37 7.18 -18.61
N GLN A 312 -2.05 7.58 -17.38
CA GLN A 312 -2.17 8.96 -16.93
C GLN A 312 -1.35 9.91 -17.82
N ALA A 313 -0.12 9.55 -18.19
CA ALA A 313 0.72 10.37 -19.05
C ALA A 313 0.14 10.50 -20.47
N GLN A 314 -0.43 9.43 -21.02
CA GLN A 314 -1.13 9.46 -22.31
C GLN A 314 -2.38 10.37 -22.25
N LEU A 315 -3.19 10.23 -21.20
CA LEU A 315 -4.39 11.05 -21.00
C LEU A 315 -4.06 12.52 -20.75
N HIS A 316 -3.01 12.82 -19.98
CA HIS A 316 -2.52 14.19 -19.76
C HIS A 316 -2.01 14.82 -21.06
N ALA A 317 -1.37 14.05 -21.95
CA ALA A 317 -0.91 14.57 -23.23
C ALA A 317 -2.06 15.05 -24.13
N VAL A 318 -3.27 14.48 -23.99
CA VAL A 318 -4.48 14.90 -24.72
C VAL A 318 -5.28 15.94 -23.94
N PHE A 319 -5.50 15.71 -22.64
CA PHE A 319 -6.37 16.52 -21.78
C PHE A 319 -5.61 17.02 -20.54
N PRO A 320 -4.65 17.95 -20.69
CA PRO A 320 -3.78 18.38 -19.59
C PRO A 320 -4.51 19.10 -18.45
N HIS A 321 -5.72 19.62 -18.70
CA HIS A 321 -6.57 20.23 -17.66
C HIS A 321 -7.42 19.21 -16.90
N ALA A 322 -7.72 18.05 -17.49
CA ALA A 322 -8.57 17.02 -16.92
C ALA A 322 -7.77 15.94 -16.18
N PHE A 323 -6.50 15.73 -16.56
CA PHE A 323 -5.61 14.77 -15.91
C PHE A 323 -4.33 15.47 -15.44
N PRO A 324 -3.89 15.25 -14.19
CA PRO A 324 -2.65 15.81 -13.67
C PRO A 324 -1.43 15.19 -14.35
N SER A 325 -0.34 15.95 -14.50
CA SER A 325 0.93 15.42 -14.97
C SER A 325 1.60 14.56 -13.89
N ASN A 326 2.31 13.51 -14.30
CA ASN A 326 3.21 12.74 -13.44
C ASN A 326 4.68 12.83 -13.90
N GLU A 327 4.99 13.63 -14.92
CA GLU A 327 6.32 13.68 -15.54
C GLU A 327 7.39 14.19 -14.59
N THR A 328 7.17 15.34 -13.95
CA THR A 328 8.16 15.90 -13.04
C THR A 328 8.46 14.93 -11.91
N GLN A 329 7.45 14.30 -11.30
CA GLN A 329 7.62 13.29 -10.26
C GLN A 329 8.46 12.10 -10.76
N GLU A 330 8.11 11.51 -11.90
CA GLU A 330 8.80 10.35 -12.49
C GLU A 330 10.26 10.63 -12.89
N LEU A 331 10.56 11.88 -13.27
CA LEU A 331 11.88 12.29 -13.72
C LEU A 331 12.79 12.80 -12.60
N ARG A 332 12.30 12.94 -11.35
CA ARG A 332 13.08 13.48 -10.19
C ARG A 332 14.39 12.73 -9.89
N ASP A 333 14.43 11.44 -10.18
CA ASP A 333 15.58 10.58 -9.87
C ASP A 333 16.73 10.75 -10.89
N ALA A 334 17.79 9.93 -10.85
CA ALA A 334 18.73 9.76 -11.99
C ALA A 334 18.37 8.60 -12.94
N ALA A 335 18.80 8.63 -14.21
CA ALA A 335 18.47 7.61 -15.21
C ALA A 335 18.96 6.19 -14.83
N GLU A 336 20.12 6.13 -14.19
CA GLU A 336 20.75 4.89 -13.72
C GLU A 336 20.07 4.37 -12.44
N PRO A 337 19.55 3.13 -12.39
CA PRO A 337 18.72 2.61 -11.29
C PRO A 337 19.49 2.29 -9.99
N PHE A 338 20.69 1.70 -10.12
CA PHE A 338 21.43 1.07 -9.01
C PHE A 338 22.85 1.61 -8.79
N SER A 339 23.43 2.26 -9.80
CA SER A 339 24.81 2.73 -9.88
C SER A 339 25.05 4.07 -9.17
N ARG A 340 24.09 4.58 -8.39
CA ARG A 340 24.16 5.93 -7.82
C ARG A 340 24.97 5.95 -6.53
N PRO A 341 25.99 6.83 -6.44
CA PRO A 341 26.56 7.18 -5.15
C PRO A 341 25.47 7.73 -4.23
N VAL A 342 25.49 7.34 -2.96
CA VAL A 342 24.60 7.98 -1.97
C VAL A 342 25.05 9.43 -1.81
N PRO A 343 24.19 10.44 -2.06
CA PRO A 343 24.60 11.85 -2.09
C PRO A 343 25.36 12.30 -0.84
N ASP A 344 24.94 11.77 0.32
CA ASP A 344 25.46 12.08 1.64
C ASP A 344 26.36 10.97 2.22
N ALA A 345 26.96 10.11 1.38
CA ALA A 345 27.75 8.94 1.82
C ALA A 345 28.83 9.27 2.86
N LYS A 346 29.52 10.42 2.70
CA LYS A 346 30.54 10.93 3.64
C LYS A 346 29.98 11.26 5.03
N SER A 347 28.71 11.65 5.11
CA SER A 347 28.05 11.95 6.40
C SER A 347 27.48 10.69 7.06
N LEU A 348 27.14 9.67 6.27
CA LEU A 348 26.58 8.41 6.76
C LEU A 348 27.67 7.49 7.34
N ASN A 349 28.90 7.51 6.85
CA ASN A 349 30.06 6.80 7.44
C ASN A 349 29.78 5.32 7.81
N PHE A 350 29.10 4.56 6.94
CA PHE A 350 28.83 3.12 7.15
C PHE A 350 29.98 2.21 6.67
N THR A 351 31.05 2.78 6.09
CA THR A 351 32.22 2.04 5.60
C THR A 351 33.51 2.63 6.18
N GLU A 352 34.54 1.80 6.34
CA GLU A 352 35.89 2.29 6.65
C GLU A 352 36.49 2.97 5.42
N ILE A 353 36.96 4.21 5.58
CA ILE A 353 37.70 4.93 4.55
C ILE A 353 39.13 4.38 4.57
N SER A 354 39.47 3.47 3.64
CA SER A 354 40.88 3.07 3.45
C SER A 354 41.64 4.23 2.83
N SER A 355 42.67 4.71 3.53
CA SER A 355 43.50 5.87 3.15
C SER A 355 44.45 5.63 1.96
N ASN A 356 44.20 4.65 1.09
CA ASN A 356 45.00 4.40 -0.10
C ASN A 356 44.16 4.71 -1.35
N GLU A 357 44.42 5.87 -1.93
CA GLU A 357 43.87 6.35 -3.20
C GLU A 357 44.46 5.58 -4.41
N SER A 358 44.12 4.29 -4.53
CA SER A 358 44.32 3.58 -5.79
C SER A 358 43.39 2.36 -5.86
N GLU A 359 42.57 2.31 -6.92
CA GLU A 359 41.53 1.32 -7.25
C GLU A 359 40.15 1.56 -6.61
N SER A 360 39.13 1.49 -7.48
CA SER A 360 37.73 1.82 -7.22
C SER A 360 37.11 1.01 -6.06
N ALA A 361 37.17 1.54 -4.84
CA ALA A 361 36.46 0.96 -3.70
C ALA A 361 34.94 1.12 -3.92
N VAL A 362 34.28 0.05 -4.36
CA VAL A 362 32.82 0.00 -4.46
C VAL A 362 32.25 0.20 -3.06
N SER A 363 31.55 1.32 -2.86
CA SER A 363 30.84 1.62 -1.61
C SER A 363 29.92 0.47 -1.21
N ASN A 364 30.00 0.01 0.04
CA ASN A 364 29.05 -0.97 0.57
C ASN A 364 27.66 -0.37 0.81
N LEU A 365 27.53 0.96 0.70
CA LEU A 365 26.29 1.69 0.86
C LEU A 365 25.59 1.83 -0.49
N VAL A 366 24.32 1.44 -0.52
CA VAL A 366 23.49 1.34 -1.73
C VAL A 366 22.14 2.02 -1.45
N LEU A 367 21.64 2.81 -2.40
CA LEU A 367 20.26 3.29 -2.36
C LEU A 367 19.32 2.16 -2.77
N GLY A 368 18.27 1.95 -2.00
CA GLY A 368 17.21 1.02 -2.34
C GLY A 368 16.46 1.46 -3.58
N GLU A 369 15.96 0.47 -4.30
CA GLU A 369 15.07 0.64 -5.43
C GLU A 369 14.01 -0.46 -5.40
N SER A 370 12.79 -0.14 -5.80
CA SER A 370 11.72 -1.11 -5.93
C SER A 370 12.09 -2.22 -6.92
N MET A 371 11.73 -3.46 -6.58
CA MET A 371 12.09 -4.73 -7.23
C MET A 371 13.56 -5.16 -7.14
N LEU A 372 14.44 -4.35 -6.53
CA LEU A 372 15.82 -4.75 -6.27
C LEU A 372 15.85 -6.03 -5.43
N SER A 373 16.58 -7.03 -5.90
CA SER A 373 16.71 -8.30 -5.19
C SER A 373 18.14 -8.51 -4.69
N PHE A 374 18.27 -9.14 -3.53
CA PHE A 374 19.54 -9.64 -3.02
C PHE A 374 19.42 -11.15 -2.77
N ILE A 375 20.20 -11.93 -3.51
CA ILE A 375 20.27 -13.38 -3.35
C ILE A 375 21.20 -13.68 -2.18
N LEU A 376 20.69 -14.32 -1.13
CA LEU A 376 21.47 -14.74 0.05
C LEU A 376 22.14 -16.09 -0.17
N ALA A 377 21.41 -17.02 -0.78
CA ALA A 377 21.85 -18.37 -1.10
C ALA A 377 21.28 -18.82 -2.46
N PRO A 378 22.01 -19.65 -3.22
CA PRO A 378 23.34 -20.21 -2.92
C PRO A 378 24.47 -19.18 -3.05
N GLN A 379 25.62 -19.43 -2.42
CA GLN A 379 26.76 -18.50 -2.44
C GLN A 379 27.21 -18.12 -3.86
N ALA A 380 27.18 -19.07 -4.80
CA ALA A 380 27.59 -18.84 -6.20
C ALA A 380 26.75 -17.78 -6.93
N ARG A 381 25.53 -17.50 -6.46
CA ARG A 381 24.63 -16.48 -7.01
C ARG A 381 24.46 -15.28 -6.07
N ARG A 382 25.22 -15.22 -4.97
CA ARG A 382 25.02 -14.21 -3.94
C ARG A 382 25.35 -12.82 -4.47
N GLY A 383 24.47 -11.87 -4.21
CA GLY A 383 24.64 -10.49 -4.62
C GLY A 383 23.33 -9.85 -5.05
N PHE A 384 23.46 -8.65 -5.60
CA PHE A 384 22.33 -7.90 -6.12
C PHE A 384 21.89 -8.41 -7.49
N ASP A 385 20.58 -8.44 -7.69
CA ASP A 385 19.92 -8.68 -8.96
C ASP A 385 18.96 -7.52 -9.23
N ILE A 386 19.26 -6.80 -10.32
CA ILE A 386 18.54 -5.61 -10.76
C ILE A 386 17.64 -5.90 -11.96
N SER A 387 17.55 -7.15 -12.42
CA SER A 387 16.82 -7.49 -13.65
C SER A 387 15.35 -7.10 -13.63
N ASN A 388 14.77 -7.05 -12.42
CA ASN A 388 13.37 -6.69 -12.20
C ASN A 388 13.18 -5.20 -11.81
N CYS A 389 14.27 -4.45 -11.59
CA CYS A 389 14.18 -3.01 -11.32
C CYS A 389 13.58 -2.29 -12.53
N TRP A 390 12.70 -1.32 -12.25
CA TRP A 390 11.93 -0.69 -13.31
C TRP A 390 12.73 0.36 -14.07
N GLN A 391 12.54 0.41 -15.38
CA GLN A 391 12.97 1.55 -16.18
C GLN A 391 12.01 2.73 -15.99
N ARG A 392 12.52 3.94 -16.26
CA ARG A 392 11.69 5.16 -16.29
C ARG A 392 10.65 5.07 -17.39
N LEU A 393 9.58 5.84 -17.23
CA LEU A 393 8.69 6.12 -18.34
C LEU A 393 9.42 7.05 -19.31
N ASP A 394 9.38 6.72 -20.60
CA ASP A 394 9.83 7.62 -21.67
C ASP A 394 8.65 8.51 -22.08
N PHE A 395 8.62 9.73 -21.56
CA PHE A 395 7.55 10.69 -21.84
C PHE A 395 7.58 11.19 -23.29
N ASN A 396 8.73 11.13 -23.98
CA ASN A 396 8.79 11.48 -25.40
C ASN A 396 8.12 10.39 -26.23
N THR A 397 8.45 9.12 -25.97
CA THR A 397 7.78 7.98 -26.63
C THR A 397 6.29 7.94 -26.30
N ILE A 398 5.90 8.20 -25.04
CA ILE A 398 4.48 8.25 -24.65
C ILE A 398 3.75 9.34 -25.44
N ARG A 399 4.27 10.57 -25.50
CA ARG A 399 3.67 11.64 -26.29
C ARG A 399 3.60 11.33 -27.78
N GLN A 400 4.56 10.57 -28.32
CA GLN A 400 4.58 10.12 -29.71
C GLN A 400 3.62 8.94 -29.98
N SER A 401 3.17 8.22 -28.95
CA SER A 401 2.19 7.11 -29.08
C SER A 401 0.74 7.58 -29.21
N VAL A 402 0.46 8.82 -28.80
CA VAL A 402 -0.85 9.48 -28.79
C VAL A 402 -1.25 10.21 -30.10
N PRO A 403 -0.36 10.80 -30.95
CA PRO A 403 -0.72 11.81 -31.95
C PRO A 403 -1.50 11.32 -33.18
N SER A 404 -1.74 10.02 -33.36
CA SER A 404 -2.61 9.53 -34.45
C SER A 404 -4.10 9.60 -34.13
N LEU A 405 -4.50 10.06 -32.93
CA LEU A 405 -5.88 10.03 -32.44
C LEU A 405 -6.61 11.37 -32.39
N VAL A 406 -5.95 12.52 -32.57
CA VAL A 406 -6.57 13.83 -32.28
C VAL A 406 -6.17 14.91 -33.31
N GLU A 407 -6.93 15.02 -34.41
CA GLU A 407 -7.11 16.31 -35.08
C GLU A 407 -8.24 17.07 -34.36
N THR A 408 -7.87 18.17 -33.70
CA THR A 408 -8.74 19.26 -33.20
C THR A 408 -9.65 18.97 -32.00
N VAL A 409 -9.28 19.45 -30.80
CA VAL A 409 -10.27 19.81 -29.75
C VAL A 409 -9.76 20.94 -28.86
N THR A 410 -10.38 22.12 -28.94
CA THR A 410 -10.61 23.03 -27.82
C THR A 410 -11.77 23.95 -28.23
N ASN A 411 -13.00 23.46 -28.10
CA ASN A 411 -14.14 24.37 -28.05
C ASN A 411 -14.35 24.74 -26.58
N THR A 412 -14.25 26.03 -26.30
CA THR A 412 -14.70 26.65 -25.05
C THR A 412 -16.19 26.40 -24.87
N LEU A 413 -16.56 25.74 -23.78
CA LEU A 413 -17.96 25.60 -23.38
C LEU A 413 -18.51 26.94 -22.89
N GLY A 414 -19.79 27.14 -23.17
CA GLY A 414 -20.53 28.37 -22.88
C GLY A 414 -20.59 28.71 -21.39
N THR A 415 -20.68 30.02 -21.14
CA THR A 415 -20.86 30.65 -19.84
C THR A 415 -22.32 30.57 -19.41
N ASP A 416 -22.77 29.42 -18.92
CA ASP A 416 -23.99 29.35 -18.12
C ASP A 416 -23.62 29.27 -16.62
N ASP A 417 -24.53 29.70 -15.76
CA ASP A 417 -24.44 29.57 -14.29
C ASP A 417 -24.29 28.08 -13.92
N VAL A 418 -23.04 27.61 -13.79
CA VAL A 418 -22.71 26.27 -13.33
C VAL A 418 -22.25 26.36 -11.87
N LEU A 419 -22.80 25.49 -11.02
CA LEU A 419 -22.32 25.25 -9.67
C LEU A 419 -20.77 25.21 -9.67
N ASN A 420 -20.15 26.08 -8.90
CA ASN A 420 -18.69 26.14 -8.86
C ASN A 420 -18.17 24.99 -7.99
N GLY A 421 -17.24 24.20 -8.53
CA GLY A 421 -16.78 22.98 -7.88
C GLY A 421 -15.84 22.17 -8.75
N ARG A 422 -15.19 21.17 -8.15
CA ARG A 422 -14.38 20.16 -8.85
C ARG A 422 -14.60 18.80 -8.23
N ILE A 423 -14.59 17.77 -9.05
CA ILE A 423 -14.53 16.37 -8.62
C ILE A 423 -13.28 15.72 -9.21
N THR A 424 -12.53 15.00 -8.37
CA THR A 424 -11.39 14.18 -8.77
C THR A 424 -11.63 12.73 -8.35
N PHE A 425 -11.58 11.81 -9.30
CA PHE A 425 -11.76 10.37 -9.05
C PHE A 425 -10.42 9.76 -8.65
N LEU A 426 -10.18 9.56 -7.37
CA LEU A 426 -8.92 8.98 -6.87
C LEU A 426 -8.84 7.47 -7.16
N GLY A 427 -9.98 6.80 -7.22
CA GLY A 427 -10.09 5.43 -7.69
C GLY A 427 -11.49 5.11 -8.17
N THR A 428 -11.58 4.18 -9.12
CA THR A 428 -12.80 3.89 -9.89
C THR A 428 -13.19 2.43 -9.90
N GLY A 429 -12.54 1.62 -9.06
CA GLY A 429 -12.65 0.18 -9.03
C GLY A 429 -13.44 -0.40 -7.86
N CYS A 430 -14.04 -1.56 -8.11
CA CYS A 430 -14.70 -2.41 -7.11
C CYS A 430 -13.77 -3.49 -6.53
N ALA A 431 -13.95 -3.77 -5.23
CA ALA A 431 -13.46 -4.91 -4.43
C ALA A 431 -11.94 -5.04 -4.25
N ILE A 432 -11.20 -5.16 -5.35
CA ILE A 432 -9.75 -5.40 -5.33
C ILE A 432 -9.11 -4.40 -6.30
N PRO A 433 -8.02 -3.71 -5.94
CA PRO A 433 -7.35 -2.81 -6.87
C PRO A 433 -6.78 -3.58 -8.06
N SER A 434 -6.87 -3.01 -9.27
CA SER A 434 -6.30 -3.57 -10.49
C SER A 434 -5.06 -2.81 -10.98
N LYS A 435 -4.52 -3.26 -12.12
CA LYS A 435 -3.37 -2.64 -12.79
C LYS A 435 -3.71 -1.19 -13.18
N TYR A 436 -4.91 -0.97 -13.72
CA TYR A 436 -5.32 0.34 -14.23
C TYR A 436 -6.20 1.14 -13.26
N ARG A 437 -6.98 0.48 -12.40
CA ARG A 437 -7.95 1.15 -11.50
C ARG A 437 -7.67 0.84 -10.03
N ASN A 438 -7.57 1.88 -9.23
CA ASN A 438 -7.57 1.77 -7.78
C ASN A 438 -8.98 1.52 -7.26
N VAL A 439 -9.10 1.05 -6.01
CA VAL A 439 -10.39 1.00 -5.31
C VAL A 439 -10.95 2.40 -5.05
N THR A 440 -12.26 2.47 -4.83
CA THR A 440 -13.05 3.71 -4.88
C THR A 440 -12.64 4.77 -3.87
N GLY A 441 -12.58 6.02 -4.36
CA GLY A 441 -12.43 7.22 -3.55
C GLY A 441 -12.52 8.46 -4.43
N MET A 442 -13.19 9.51 -3.95
CA MET A 442 -13.44 10.72 -4.74
C MET A 442 -13.26 11.97 -3.90
N TYR A 443 -12.50 12.93 -4.41
CA TYR A 443 -12.21 14.18 -3.72
C TYR A 443 -12.94 15.33 -4.41
N LEU A 444 -13.84 15.97 -3.68
CA LEU A 444 -14.55 17.16 -4.11
C LEU A 444 -13.88 18.40 -3.54
N GLU A 445 -13.73 19.41 -4.39
CA GLU A 445 -13.33 20.77 -3.99
C GLU A 445 -14.52 21.68 -4.15
N LEU A 446 -14.96 22.25 -3.04
CA LEU A 446 -16.11 23.15 -2.97
C LEU A 446 -15.64 24.57 -2.61
N PRO A 447 -16.17 25.61 -3.25
CA PRO A 447 -15.85 26.99 -2.91
C PRO A 447 -16.41 27.34 -1.53
N THR A 448 -15.69 28.20 -0.80
CA THR A 448 -16.11 28.72 0.51
C THR A 448 -16.30 30.23 0.46
N GLU A 449 -17.23 30.78 1.24
CA GLU A 449 -17.58 32.21 1.24
C GLU A 449 -16.70 33.06 2.19
N VAL A 450 -15.43 32.73 2.36
CA VAL A 450 -14.53 33.52 3.21
C VAL A 450 -14.03 34.75 2.42
N LYS A 451 -14.43 35.95 2.87
CA LYS A 451 -14.10 37.23 2.21
C LYS A 451 -12.59 37.39 1.96
N GLY A 452 -12.18 37.44 0.69
CA GLY A 452 -10.92 38.02 0.26
C GLY A 452 -9.92 37.11 -0.49
N ASN A 453 -10.18 35.80 -0.65
CA ASN A 453 -9.42 34.90 -1.52
C ASN A 453 -10.29 33.70 -1.95
N ASP A 454 -10.06 33.13 -3.14
CA ASP A 454 -10.68 31.88 -3.61
C ASP A 454 -10.25 30.69 -2.73
N GLN A 455 -10.94 30.49 -1.60
CA GLN A 455 -10.67 29.40 -0.65
C GLN A 455 -11.56 28.20 -0.98
N TRP A 456 -10.93 27.02 -1.07
CA TRP A 456 -11.58 25.74 -1.36
C TRP A 456 -11.59 24.86 -0.12
N ALA A 457 -12.70 24.20 0.14
CA ALA A 457 -12.81 23.15 1.15
C ALA A 457 -12.98 21.77 0.50
N GLY A 458 -12.40 20.75 1.13
CA GLY A 458 -12.46 19.37 0.65
C GLY A 458 -13.60 18.57 1.28
N LEU A 459 -14.28 17.77 0.46
CA LEU A 459 -15.16 16.67 0.88
C LEU A 459 -14.72 15.39 0.16
N MET A 460 -14.47 14.31 0.90
CA MET A 460 -14.17 13.00 0.32
C MET A 460 -15.43 12.13 0.35
N LEU A 461 -15.74 11.47 -0.78
CA LEU A 461 -16.77 10.42 -0.87
C LEU A 461 -16.07 9.08 -1.06
N ASP A 462 -16.17 8.23 -0.04
CA ASP A 462 -15.38 7.01 0.14
C ASP A 462 -13.85 7.25 0.12
N CYS A 463 -13.10 6.38 0.78
CA CYS A 463 -11.66 6.47 0.93
C CYS A 463 -11.02 5.07 0.95
N GLY A 464 -11.10 4.36 -0.17
CA GLY A 464 -10.47 3.07 -0.35
C GLY A 464 -8.94 3.10 -0.22
N GLU A 465 -8.33 1.93 -0.04
CA GLU A 465 -6.87 1.75 0.05
C GLU A 465 -6.13 2.49 -1.08
N GLY A 466 -5.05 3.22 -0.75
CA GLY A 466 -4.27 3.95 -1.75
C GLY A 466 -4.83 5.32 -2.16
N SER A 467 -6.01 5.73 -1.68
CA SER A 467 -6.58 7.08 -1.95
C SER A 467 -5.61 8.21 -1.59
N THR A 468 -4.86 8.09 -0.50
CA THR A 468 -3.83 9.08 -0.12
C THR A 468 -2.70 9.18 -1.15
N GLY A 469 -2.25 8.05 -1.70
CA GLY A 469 -1.23 8.04 -2.77
C GLY A 469 -1.76 8.65 -4.07
N GLN A 470 -3.01 8.35 -4.42
CA GLN A 470 -3.68 8.94 -5.58
C GLN A 470 -3.87 10.46 -5.42
N LEU A 471 -4.13 10.95 -4.20
CA LEU A 471 -4.18 12.40 -3.93
C LEU A 471 -2.81 13.08 -4.10
N TYR A 472 -1.71 12.39 -3.76
CA TYR A 472 -0.35 12.87 -4.04
C TYR A 472 -0.06 12.93 -5.55
N ARG A 473 -0.54 11.93 -6.32
CA ARG A 473 -0.47 11.96 -7.79
C ARG A 473 -1.33 13.08 -8.38
N TYR A 474 -2.50 13.35 -7.81
CA TYR A 474 -3.32 14.52 -8.16
C TYR A 474 -2.61 15.85 -7.87
N ALA A 475 -1.79 15.89 -6.82
CA ALA A 475 -0.90 17.00 -6.53
C ALA A 475 0.36 17.05 -7.43
N GLU A 476 0.45 16.22 -8.47
CA GLU A 476 1.58 16.14 -9.41
C GLU A 476 2.92 15.83 -8.70
N GLY A 477 2.83 15.07 -7.61
CA GLY A 477 3.96 14.75 -6.74
C GLY A 477 4.49 15.93 -5.93
N ASP A 478 3.80 17.07 -5.87
CA ASP A 478 4.17 18.20 -5.00
C ASP A 478 3.70 17.93 -3.57
N LYS A 479 4.66 17.75 -2.65
CA LYS A 479 4.40 17.49 -1.22
C LYS A 479 3.67 18.66 -0.55
N LYS A 480 3.95 19.90 -0.96
CA LYS A 480 3.32 21.10 -0.39
C LYS A 480 1.85 21.15 -0.82
N ARG A 481 1.57 21.04 -2.12
CA ARG A 481 0.21 20.97 -2.65
C ARG A 481 -0.56 19.79 -2.05
N PHE A 482 0.07 18.61 -1.95
CA PHE A 482 -0.54 17.46 -1.27
C PHE A 482 -0.95 17.78 0.16
N GLN A 483 -0.08 18.43 0.94
CA GLN A 483 -0.43 18.83 2.31
C GLN A 483 -1.57 19.86 2.33
N GLU A 484 -1.58 20.82 1.41
CA GLU A 484 -2.69 21.79 1.26
C GLU A 484 -4.03 21.08 0.98
N LEU A 485 -4.04 20.02 0.14
CA LEU A 485 -5.21 19.18 -0.12
C LEU A 485 -5.68 18.44 1.13
N ILE A 486 -4.75 17.91 1.93
CA ILE A 486 -5.04 17.21 3.18
C ILE A 486 -5.59 18.18 4.23
N ASP A 487 -4.98 19.35 4.40
CA ASP A 487 -5.32 20.31 5.46
C ASP A 487 -6.68 20.97 5.23
N ARG A 488 -7.05 21.21 3.96
CA ARG A 488 -8.36 21.78 3.61
C ARG A 488 -9.49 20.75 3.58
N LEU A 489 -9.20 19.45 3.64
CA LEU A 489 -10.22 18.41 3.74
C LEU A 489 -10.97 18.55 5.07
N LYS A 490 -12.28 18.78 5.00
CA LYS A 490 -13.15 19.03 6.17
C LYS A 490 -14.00 17.84 6.53
N CYS A 491 -14.42 17.05 5.54
CA CYS A 491 -15.31 15.92 5.75
C CYS A 491 -14.91 14.72 4.88
N VAL A 492 -15.03 13.51 5.44
CA VAL A 492 -15.04 12.24 4.69
C VAL A 492 -16.38 11.57 4.96
N TRP A 493 -17.13 11.26 3.92
CA TRP A 493 -18.32 10.45 4.00
C TRP A 493 -18.03 9.05 3.46
N ILE A 494 -18.37 8.02 4.23
CA ILE A 494 -18.20 6.61 3.87
C ILE A 494 -19.59 5.98 3.70
N SER A 495 -19.85 5.43 2.52
CA SER A 495 -21.14 4.86 2.12
C SER A 495 -21.55 3.66 2.97
N HIS A 496 -20.62 2.72 3.17
CA HIS A 496 -20.81 1.48 3.89
C HIS A 496 -19.47 0.83 4.29
N ASN A 497 -19.50 -0.34 4.95
CA ASN A 497 -18.32 -0.89 5.63
C ASN A 497 -17.50 -1.91 4.83
N HIS A 498 -17.70 -2.06 3.52
CA HIS A 498 -16.79 -2.89 2.73
C HIS A 498 -15.41 -2.23 2.60
N ALA A 499 -14.37 -3.05 2.59
CA ALA A 499 -12.98 -2.63 2.78
C ALA A 499 -12.48 -1.68 1.67
N ASP A 500 -12.94 -1.90 0.44
CA ASP A 500 -12.62 -1.11 -0.74
C ASP A 500 -13.12 0.34 -0.67
N HIS A 501 -13.95 0.70 0.31
CA HIS A 501 -14.47 2.06 0.50
C HIS A 501 -13.84 2.83 1.65
N HIS A 502 -13.04 2.22 2.52
CA HIS A 502 -12.57 2.93 3.73
C HIS A 502 -11.15 2.62 4.22
N LEU A 503 -10.46 1.61 3.68
CA LEU A 503 -9.13 1.24 4.17
C LEU A 503 -8.08 2.37 4.07
N GLY A 504 -8.25 3.32 3.15
CA GLY A 504 -7.37 4.48 3.01
C GLY A 504 -7.56 5.55 4.10
N LEU A 505 -8.64 5.48 4.89
CA LEU A 505 -8.97 6.50 5.89
C LEU A 505 -7.91 6.62 6.98
N LEU A 506 -7.36 5.51 7.48
CA LEU A 506 -6.31 5.55 8.50
C LEU A 506 -5.02 6.22 7.98
N ARG A 507 -4.64 5.92 6.74
CA ARG A 507 -3.47 6.52 6.09
C ARG A 507 -3.68 8.02 5.84
N LEU A 508 -4.89 8.42 5.48
CA LEU A 508 -5.29 9.81 5.33
C LEU A 508 -5.21 10.58 6.65
N LEU A 509 -5.78 10.02 7.73
CA LEU A 509 -5.72 10.60 9.06
C LEU A 509 -4.27 10.75 9.54
N SER A 510 -3.42 9.74 9.31
CA SER A 510 -2.01 9.81 9.72
C SER A 510 -1.17 10.87 8.97
N CYS A 511 -1.69 11.44 7.86
CA CYS A 511 -1.06 12.55 7.14
C CYS A 511 -1.47 13.93 7.67
N ARG A 512 -2.51 14.02 8.52
CA ARG A 512 -2.97 15.30 9.04
C ARG A 512 -2.06 15.76 10.18
N ALA A 513 -1.75 17.05 10.22
CA ALA A 513 -1.05 17.61 11.36
C ALA A 513 -2.00 17.71 12.56
N SER A 514 -1.49 17.41 13.77
CA SER A 514 -2.29 17.51 15.00
C SER A 514 -2.75 18.94 15.34
N SER A 515 -2.18 19.94 14.68
CA SER A 515 -2.60 21.35 14.79
C SER A 515 -3.81 21.70 13.93
N VAL A 516 -4.20 20.83 12.99
CA VAL A 516 -5.40 21.02 12.17
C VAL A 516 -6.60 20.52 12.95
N GLU A 517 -7.74 21.17 12.76
CA GLU A 517 -9.01 20.72 13.33
C GLU A 517 -9.31 19.25 12.98
N PRO A 518 -9.91 18.48 13.91
CA PRO A 518 -10.29 17.10 13.66
C PRO A 518 -11.16 16.96 12.40
N LEU A 519 -10.85 15.96 11.57
CA LEU A 519 -11.62 15.65 10.37
C LEU A 519 -13.01 15.13 10.76
N LEU A 520 -14.07 15.69 10.19
CA LEU A 520 -15.40 15.09 10.34
C LEU A 520 -15.47 13.81 9.48
N VAL A 521 -15.73 12.67 10.12
CA VAL A 521 -16.00 11.40 9.45
C VAL A 521 -17.48 11.08 9.62
N ILE A 522 -18.19 10.91 8.51
CA ILE A 522 -19.58 10.46 8.51
C ILE A 522 -19.61 9.05 7.92
N GLY A 523 -20.12 8.06 8.64
CA GLY A 523 -20.08 6.68 8.14
C GLY A 523 -20.92 5.68 8.94
N PRO A 524 -20.86 4.37 8.60
CA PRO A 524 -21.59 3.33 9.31
C PRO A 524 -21.02 3.08 10.72
N THR A 525 -21.85 2.58 11.63
CA THR A 525 -21.48 2.31 13.04
C THR A 525 -20.25 1.40 13.17
N SER A 526 -20.15 0.38 12.32
CA SER A 526 -19.02 -0.56 12.35
C SER A 526 -17.68 0.08 11.96
N LEU A 527 -17.70 1.13 11.13
CA LEU A 527 -16.50 1.92 10.82
C LEU A 527 -16.02 2.66 12.07
N ARG A 528 -16.94 3.28 12.83
CA ARG A 528 -16.62 3.95 14.09
C ARG A 528 -15.91 3.00 15.06
N TYR A 529 -16.45 1.80 15.27
CA TYR A 529 -15.82 0.83 16.16
C TYR A 529 -14.41 0.43 15.72
N TRP A 530 -14.18 0.28 14.43
CA TRP A 530 -12.84 0.02 13.91
C TRP A 530 -11.88 1.19 14.17
N LEU A 531 -12.31 2.43 13.88
CA LEU A 531 -11.50 3.63 14.10
C LEU A 531 -11.20 3.86 15.59
N ASP A 532 -12.17 3.63 16.47
CA ASP A 532 -12.02 3.75 17.94
C ASP A 532 -11.04 2.68 18.48
N GLU A 533 -11.17 1.43 18.00
CA GLU A 533 -10.26 0.37 18.40
C GLU A 533 -8.83 0.57 17.86
N TYR A 534 -8.69 1.08 16.64
CA TYR A 534 -7.39 1.39 16.06
C TYR A 534 -6.74 2.61 16.72
N SER A 535 -7.50 3.68 17.00
CA SER A 535 -6.96 4.88 17.67
C SER A 535 -6.44 4.58 19.08
N ALA A 536 -7.05 3.62 19.78
CA ALA A 536 -6.54 3.09 21.05
C ALA A 536 -5.21 2.32 20.92
N LEU A 537 -4.87 1.85 19.72
CA LEU A 537 -3.58 1.21 19.41
C LEU A 537 -2.55 2.23 18.92
N ASP A 538 -2.98 3.16 18.08
CA ASP A 538 -2.16 4.19 17.44
C ASP A 538 -2.56 5.60 17.93
N PRO A 539 -1.82 6.13 18.91
CA PRO A 539 -1.90 7.52 19.34
C PRO A 539 -1.87 8.62 18.30
N THR A 540 -1.20 8.40 17.17
CA THR A 540 -1.04 9.42 16.13
C THR A 540 -2.33 9.64 15.36
N VAL A 541 -3.30 8.74 15.48
CA VAL A 541 -4.64 8.87 14.89
C VAL A 541 -5.66 9.37 15.92
N SER A 542 -5.37 9.23 17.21
CA SER A 542 -6.25 9.69 18.29
C SER A 542 -6.46 11.20 18.25
N GLY A 543 -7.71 11.64 18.31
CA GLY A 543 -8.08 13.05 18.29
C GLY A 543 -8.01 13.71 16.90
N LEU A 544 -7.64 12.99 15.84
CA LEU A 544 -7.59 13.54 14.48
C LEU A 544 -8.93 13.53 13.75
N TYR A 545 -9.97 12.96 14.35
CA TYR A 545 -11.31 12.93 13.77
C TYR A 545 -12.42 13.10 14.80
N THR A 546 -13.57 13.56 14.32
CA THR A 546 -14.88 13.41 14.96
C THR A 546 -15.73 12.48 14.11
N PHE A 547 -16.73 11.83 14.71
CA PHE A 547 -17.54 10.84 13.99
C PHE A 547 -19.02 11.15 14.11
N ALA A 548 -19.75 11.08 13.00
CA ALA A 548 -21.20 11.07 12.95
C ALA A 548 -21.69 9.85 12.17
N GLU A 549 -22.78 9.23 12.62
CA GLU A 549 -23.26 8.01 11.99
C GLU A 549 -24.21 8.29 10.82
N ASN A 550 -24.12 7.51 9.74
CA ASN A 550 -24.97 7.70 8.54
C ASN A 550 -26.47 7.71 8.86
N HIS A 551 -26.91 6.85 9.79
CA HIS A 551 -28.33 6.73 10.17
C HIS A 551 -28.88 8.01 10.82
N SER A 552 -28.02 8.86 11.38
CA SER A 552 -28.41 10.17 11.92
C SER A 552 -28.87 11.17 10.85
N PHE A 553 -28.71 10.82 9.57
CA PHE A 553 -29.14 11.59 8.40
C PHE A 553 -30.13 10.81 7.52
N ASP A 554 -30.66 9.69 8.01
CA ASP A 554 -31.72 8.91 7.35
C ASP A 554 -33.06 9.17 8.07
N GLU A 555 -33.93 9.97 7.44
CA GLU A 555 -35.26 10.31 7.98
C GLU A 555 -36.17 9.08 8.18
N SER A 556 -35.86 7.95 7.54
CA SER A 556 -36.61 6.70 7.71
C SER A 556 -36.07 5.80 8.83
N ASP A 557 -34.92 6.13 9.42
CA ASP A 557 -34.41 5.37 10.55
C ASP A 557 -35.26 5.64 11.80
N SER A 558 -35.66 4.58 12.50
CA SER A 558 -36.42 4.66 13.76
C SER A 558 -35.77 5.56 14.82
N ARG A 559 -34.45 5.71 14.78
CA ARG A 559 -33.65 6.51 15.72
C ARG A 559 -33.57 7.98 15.34
N PHE A 560 -34.06 8.38 14.17
CA PHE A 560 -33.99 9.75 13.68
C PHE A 560 -34.71 10.75 14.61
N GLN A 561 -35.73 10.29 15.33
CA GLN A 561 -36.49 11.08 16.31
C GLN A 561 -35.90 11.07 17.73
N ASP A 562 -34.81 10.34 17.97
CA ASP A 562 -34.13 10.37 19.26
C ASP A 562 -33.50 11.75 19.49
N ASP A 563 -33.81 12.39 20.61
CA ASP A 563 -33.37 13.76 20.92
C ASP A 563 -31.84 13.91 20.85
N LYS A 564 -31.06 12.91 21.30
CA LYS A 564 -29.59 13.00 21.30
C LYS A 564 -29.05 12.92 19.88
N ILE A 565 -29.56 11.98 19.08
CA ILE A 565 -29.17 11.82 17.67
C ILE A 565 -29.60 13.03 16.85
N TYR A 566 -30.79 13.58 17.11
CA TYR A 566 -31.27 14.80 16.47
C TYR A 566 -30.37 15.99 16.79
N MET A 567 -30.00 16.19 18.06
CA MET A 567 -29.10 17.27 18.47
C MET A 567 -27.70 17.14 17.86
N GLU A 568 -27.14 15.92 17.83
CA GLU A 568 -25.84 15.65 17.22
C GLU A 568 -25.86 15.91 15.71
N SER A 569 -26.84 15.36 15.01
CA SER A 569 -27.01 15.59 13.57
C SER A 569 -27.30 17.06 13.23
N ALA A 570 -28.00 17.80 14.10
CA ALA A 570 -28.22 19.24 13.93
C ALA A 570 -26.91 20.03 14.01
N ARG A 571 -26.02 19.68 14.95
CA ARG A 571 -24.67 20.28 15.03
C ARG A 571 -23.85 19.99 13.79
N VAL A 572 -23.88 18.74 13.32
CA VAL A 572 -23.16 18.37 12.09
C VAL A 572 -23.73 19.09 10.87
N ARG A 573 -25.05 19.20 10.73
CA ARG A 573 -25.68 19.98 9.64
C ARG A 573 -25.30 21.46 9.69
N ALA A 574 -25.27 22.07 10.87
CA ALA A 574 -24.81 23.45 11.03
C ALA A 574 -23.35 23.61 10.60
N TRP A 575 -22.50 22.67 11.00
CA TRP A 575 -21.09 22.62 10.62
C TRP A 575 -20.88 22.46 9.11
N LEU A 576 -21.60 21.52 8.47
CA LEU A 576 -21.55 21.30 7.02
C LEU A 576 -22.00 22.54 6.24
N ARG A 577 -23.00 23.27 6.76
CA ARG A 577 -23.45 24.53 6.16
C ARG A 577 -22.36 25.60 6.22
N GLU A 578 -21.74 25.77 7.37
CA GLU A 578 -20.68 26.77 7.57
C GLU A 578 -19.42 26.45 6.76
N MET A 579 -18.99 25.19 6.76
CA MET A 579 -17.69 24.80 6.21
C MET A 579 -17.71 24.41 4.74
N LEU A 580 -18.84 23.89 4.24
CA LEU A 580 -18.97 23.32 2.89
C LEU A 580 -20.15 23.90 2.09
N ASN A 581 -20.87 24.89 2.62
CA ASN A 581 -22.08 25.46 2.00
C ASN A 581 -23.18 24.42 1.71
N ILE A 582 -23.22 23.35 2.51
CA ILE A 582 -24.22 22.28 2.39
C ILE A 582 -25.39 22.59 3.32
N THR A 583 -26.54 22.93 2.75
CA THR A 583 -27.75 23.30 3.50
C THR A 583 -28.56 22.10 3.96
N GLN A 584 -28.50 21.00 3.19
CA GLN A 584 -29.12 19.71 3.49
C GLN A 584 -28.15 18.56 3.18
N PHE A 585 -28.12 17.57 4.06
CA PHE A 585 -27.29 16.38 3.93
C PHE A 585 -28.16 15.17 4.29
N GLU A 586 -28.47 14.33 3.30
CA GLU A 586 -29.42 13.22 3.44
C GLU A 586 -28.73 11.90 3.10
N CYS A 587 -28.72 10.96 4.04
CA CYS A 587 -28.32 9.59 3.81
C CYS A 587 -29.54 8.77 3.39
N VAL A 588 -29.52 8.26 2.17
CA VAL A 588 -30.62 7.47 1.59
C VAL A 588 -30.26 5.98 1.72
N PRO A 589 -30.98 5.17 2.51
CA PRO A 589 -30.68 3.75 2.64
C PRO A 589 -30.88 3.05 1.28
N VAL A 590 -29.92 2.19 0.93
CA VAL A 590 -29.90 1.45 -0.34
C VAL A 590 -29.70 -0.04 -0.10
N LYS A 591 -30.18 -0.87 -1.04
CA LYS A 591 -30.04 -2.32 -0.96
C LYS A 591 -28.64 -2.74 -1.41
N HIS A 592 -27.78 -3.09 -0.46
CA HIS A 592 -26.47 -3.70 -0.71
C HIS A 592 -26.02 -4.58 0.46
N SER A 593 -25.31 -4.00 1.44
CA SER A 593 -24.98 -4.63 2.72
C SER A 593 -25.67 -3.88 3.87
N ARG A 594 -25.49 -4.36 5.11
CA ARG A 594 -26.11 -3.71 6.26
C ARG A 594 -25.53 -2.31 6.45
N GLN A 595 -26.40 -1.32 6.70
CA GLN A 595 -26.01 0.08 6.84
C GLN A 595 -25.29 0.64 5.59
N SER A 596 -25.79 0.30 4.40
CA SER A 596 -25.40 0.93 3.13
C SER A 596 -26.31 2.11 2.80
N TYR A 597 -25.68 3.22 2.42
CA TYR A 597 -26.37 4.47 2.08
C TYR A 597 -25.82 5.04 0.79
N ALA A 598 -26.70 5.68 0.03
CA ALA A 598 -26.36 6.76 -0.88
C ALA A 598 -26.40 8.09 -0.11
N VAL A 599 -25.81 9.15 -0.65
CA VAL A 599 -25.90 10.50 -0.09
C VAL A 599 -26.45 11.48 -1.12
N VAL A 600 -27.32 12.37 -0.69
CA VAL A 600 -27.77 13.54 -1.46
C VAL A 600 -27.45 14.79 -0.64
N VAL A 601 -26.71 15.72 -1.24
CA VAL A 601 -26.37 17.02 -0.65
C VAL A 601 -27.02 18.14 -1.44
N THR A 602 -27.57 19.12 -0.74
CA THR A 602 -28.14 20.35 -1.33
C THR A 602 -27.27 21.53 -0.90
N PHE A 603 -26.85 22.37 -1.85
CA PHE A 603 -26.02 23.55 -1.60
C PHE A 603 -26.86 24.81 -1.31
N ASN A 604 -26.21 25.93 -0.97
CA ASN A 604 -26.88 27.21 -0.67
C ASN A 604 -27.72 27.76 -1.83
N ASP A 605 -27.31 27.48 -3.07
CA ASP A 605 -28.03 27.88 -4.30
C ASP A 605 -29.16 26.91 -4.69
N GLY A 606 -29.37 25.86 -3.89
CA GLY A 606 -30.37 24.81 -4.15
C GLY A 606 -29.93 23.71 -5.11
N ALA A 607 -28.71 23.80 -5.69
CA ALA A 607 -28.18 22.72 -6.52
C ALA A 607 -27.94 21.47 -5.68
N LYS A 608 -28.11 20.28 -6.29
CA LYS A 608 -27.89 19.00 -5.61
C LYS A 608 -26.77 18.18 -6.26
N LEU A 609 -26.03 17.48 -5.41
CA LEU A 609 -25.13 16.40 -5.82
C LEU A 609 -25.54 15.11 -5.10
N ALA A 610 -25.56 14.01 -5.84
CA ALA A 610 -25.84 12.69 -5.29
C ALA A 610 -24.69 11.71 -5.57
N PHE A 611 -24.44 10.80 -4.63
CA PHE A 611 -23.53 9.68 -4.79
C PHE A 611 -24.17 8.40 -4.27
N SER A 612 -24.16 7.34 -5.07
CA SER A 612 -24.91 6.11 -4.77
C SER A 612 -24.33 5.25 -3.64
N GLY A 613 -23.01 5.30 -3.43
CA GLY A 613 -22.31 4.17 -2.82
C GLY A 613 -22.54 2.88 -3.63
N ASP A 614 -22.41 1.72 -3.00
CA ASP A 614 -22.79 0.45 -3.60
C ASP A 614 -24.26 0.16 -3.38
N CYS A 615 -24.97 -0.20 -4.45
CA CYS A 615 -26.40 -0.41 -4.39
C CYS A 615 -26.95 -1.23 -5.56
N ARG A 616 -28.07 -1.91 -5.32
CA ARG A 616 -29.07 -2.18 -6.36
C ARG A 616 -29.80 -0.89 -6.76
N PRO A 617 -30.38 -0.82 -7.98
CA PRO A 617 -31.14 0.33 -8.45
C PRO A 617 -32.18 0.74 -7.42
N SER A 618 -32.23 2.03 -7.11
CA SER A 618 -32.98 2.56 -5.98
C SER A 618 -33.93 3.68 -6.42
N GLU A 619 -35.23 3.42 -6.36
CA GLU A 619 -36.27 4.43 -6.61
C GLU A 619 -36.18 5.58 -5.60
N LYS A 620 -35.92 5.27 -4.32
CA LYS A 620 -35.76 6.27 -3.26
C LYS A 620 -34.58 7.21 -3.53
N LEU A 621 -33.46 6.68 -4.08
CA LEU A 621 -32.34 7.51 -4.52
C LEU A 621 -32.78 8.41 -5.68
N ALA A 622 -33.48 7.86 -6.67
CA ALA A 622 -33.95 8.64 -7.81
C ALA A 622 -34.89 9.79 -7.37
N GLU A 623 -35.79 9.53 -6.42
CA GLU A 623 -36.69 10.54 -5.83
C GLU A 623 -35.94 11.66 -5.11
N LYS A 624 -35.00 11.31 -4.23
CA LYS A 624 -34.23 12.31 -3.44
C LYS A 624 -33.26 13.10 -4.32
N ALA A 625 -32.65 12.45 -5.32
CA ALA A 625 -31.76 13.06 -6.30
C ALA A 625 -32.49 13.77 -7.46
N LYS A 626 -33.82 13.90 -7.41
CA LYS A 626 -34.59 14.51 -8.48
C LYS A 626 -34.08 15.91 -8.82
N GLY A 627 -33.74 16.13 -10.10
CA GLY A 627 -33.21 17.37 -10.63
C GLY A 627 -31.77 17.68 -10.20
N ALA A 628 -31.02 16.69 -9.68
CA ALA A 628 -29.65 16.92 -9.25
C ALA A 628 -28.75 17.38 -10.41
N PHE A 629 -27.83 18.27 -10.08
CA PHE A 629 -26.82 18.75 -11.03
C PHE A 629 -25.88 17.62 -11.44
N LEU A 630 -25.47 16.80 -10.47
CA LEU A 630 -24.57 15.67 -10.66
C LEU A 630 -25.05 14.48 -9.83
N LEU A 631 -25.15 13.32 -10.48
CA LEU A 631 -25.23 12.03 -9.81
C LEU A 631 -23.99 11.22 -10.20
N VAL A 632 -23.22 10.80 -9.19
CA VAL A 632 -22.19 9.78 -9.36
C VAL A 632 -22.79 8.44 -8.95
N HIS A 633 -22.81 7.46 -9.85
CA HIS A 633 -23.48 6.19 -9.63
C HIS A 633 -22.56 5.00 -9.87
N GLU A 634 -22.63 3.98 -9.01
CA GLU A 634 -21.95 2.71 -9.23
C GLU A 634 -22.52 2.00 -10.47
N ALA A 635 -21.63 1.38 -11.25
CA ALA A 635 -21.95 0.63 -12.45
C ALA A 635 -21.04 -0.61 -12.51
N THR A 636 -21.12 -1.44 -11.47
CA THR A 636 -20.14 -2.51 -11.24
C THR A 636 -20.12 -3.55 -12.35
N PHE A 637 -21.28 -3.90 -12.91
CA PHE A 637 -21.43 -4.98 -13.88
C PHE A 637 -21.81 -4.50 -15.28
N GLU A 638 -21.37 -5.26 -16.29
CA GLU A 638 -21.87 -5.14 -17.66
C GLU A 638 -23.34 -5.57 -17.74
N ASP A 639 -24.05 -5.11 -18.77
CA ASP A 639 -25.51 -5.31 -18.89
C ASP A 639 -25.90 -6.78 -19.14
N GLU A 640 -24.96 -7.61 -19.60
CA GLU A 640 -25.13 -9.06 -19.74
C GLU A 640 -25.09 -9.80 -18.40
N MET A 641 -24.59 -9.15 -17.33
CA MET A 641 -24.33 -9.75 -16.02
C MET A 641 -25.37 -9.39 -14.96
N VAL A 642 -26.64 -9.21 -15.37
CA VAL A 642 -27.75 -8.85 -14.46
C VAL A 642 -27.88 -9.82 -13.28
N LYS A 643 -27.59 -11.11 -13.50
CA LYS A 643 -27.67 -12.11 -12.44
C LYS A 643 -26.61 -11.86 -11.37
N GLU A 644 -25.35 -11.71 -11.76
CA GLU A 644 -24.23 -11.42 -10.86
C GLU A 644 -24.44 -10.08 -10.14
N ALA A 645 -24.95 -9.07 -10.85
CA ALA A 645 -25.31 -7.78 -10.28
C ALA A 645 -26.37 -7.93 -9.16
N LYS A 646 -27.40 -8.75 -9.37
CA LYS A 646 -28.41 -9.06 -8.34
C LYS A 646 -27.84 -9.87 -7.19
N ASP A 647 -27.07 -10.91 -7.48
CA ASP A 647 -26.52 -11.84 -6.48
C ASP A 647 -25.50 -11.13 -5.57
N LYS A 648 -24.74 -10.17 -6.11
CA LYS A 648 -23.76 -9.36 -5.36
C LYS A 648 -24.29 -7.99 -4.94
N ALA A 649 -25.56 -7.72 -5.21
CA ALA A 649 -26.26 -6.48 -4.84
C ALA A 649 -25.61 -5.17 -5.35
N HIS A 650 -25.26 -5.14 -6.64
CA HIS A 650 -24.72 -3.99 -7.38
C HIS A 650 -25.54 -3.68 -8.62
N CYS A 651 -25.30 -2.56 -9.31
CA CYS A 651 -25.97 -2.22 -10.56
C CYS A 651 -25.23 -2.74 -11.80
N THR A 652 -25.98 -2.97 -12.88
CA THR A 652 -25.41 -2.90 -14.22
C THR A 652 -25.32 -1.46 -14.71
N ILE A 653 -24.61 -1.22 -15.82
CA ILE A 653 -24.49 0.10 -16.46
C ILE A 653 -25.87 0.68 -16.82
N GLN A 654 -26.72 -0.07 -17.53
CA GLN A 654 -28.04 0.38 -17.96
C GLN A 654 -28.96 0.67 -16.76
N GLU A 655 -28.86 -0.13 -15.71
CA GLU A 655 -29.63 0.09 -14.50
C GLU A 655 -29.23 1.40 -13.79
N ALA A 656 -27.94 1.70 -13.70
CA ALA A 656 -27.45 2.98 -13.16
C ALA A 656 -27.91 4.17 -14.02
N ILE A 657 -27.87 4.04 -15.35
CA ILE A 657 -28.37 5.05 -16.29
C ILE A 657 -29.88 5.27 -16.11
N GLN A 658 -30.65 4.20 -15.89
CA GLN A 658 -32.09 4.30 -15.66
C GLN A 658 -32.40 5.10 -14.38
N VAL A 659 -31.66 4.87 -13.29
CA VAL A 659 -31.80 5.66 -12.05
C VAL A 659 -31.52 7.14 -12.32
N GLY A 660 -30.44 7.46 -13.05
CA GLY A 660 -30.12 8.84 -13.44
C GLY A 660 -31.21 9.50 -14.30
N ARG A 661 -31.80 8.76 -15.24
CA ARG A 661 -32.94 9.25 -16.05
C ARG A 661 -34.21 9.47 -15.22
N GLN A 662 -34.54 8.55 -14.32
CA GLN A 662 -35.69 8.67 -13.42
C GLN A 662 -35.55 9.90 -12.50
N ALA A 663 -34.33 10.16 -12.02
CA ALA A 663 -34.01 11.36 -11.26
C ALA A 663 -33.96 12.64 -12.11
N ASN A 664 -33.98 12.54 -13.44
CA ASN A 664 -33.82 13.67 -14.36
C ASN A 664 -32.59 14.53 -14.00
N VAL A 665 -31.44 13.87 -13.78
CA VAL A 665 -30.19 14.56 -13.43
C VAL A 665 -29.58 15.25 -14.64
N ARG A 666 -28.84 16.33 -14.41
CA ARG A 666 -28.15 17.06 -15.50
C ARG A 666 -26.91 16.32 -15.99
N ASN A 667 -26.11 15.78 -15.08
CA ASN A 667 -24.91 15.00 -15.37
C ASN A 667 -24.92 13.69 -14.57
N LEU A 668 -24.61 12.59 -15.24
CA LEU A 668 -24.40 11.28 -14.65
C LEU A 668 -22.95 10.86 -14.87
N VAL A 669 -22.26 10.48 -13.79
CA VAL A 669 -20.91 9.89 -13.89
C VAL A 669 -20.95 8.47 -13.32
N LEU A 670 -20.56 7.50 -14.14
CA LEU A 670 -20.48 6.09 -13.76
C LEU A 670 -19.11 5.77 -13.17
N THR A 671 -19.07 4.93 -12.13
CA THR A 671 -17.82 4.53 -11.44
C THR A 671 -17.97 3.13 -10.83
N HIS A 672 -17.00 2.73 -10.00
CA HIS A 672 -17.01 1.50 -9.22
C HIS A 672 -17.07 0.24 -10.12
N PHE A 673 -16.25 0.20 -11.16
CA PHE A 673 -16.27 -0.86 -12.16
C PHE A 673 -15.62 -2.15 -11.65
N SER A 674 -16.20 -3.30 -12.03
CA SER A 674 -15.57 -4.61 -11.82
C SER A 674 -14.24 -4.71 -12.56
N GLN A 675 -13.19 -5.11 -11.85
CA GLN A 675 -11.85 -5.27 -12.42
C GLN A 675 -11.66 -6.47 -13.35
N ARG A 676 -12.70 -7.32 -13.48
CA ARG A 676 -12.66 -8.44 -14.43
C ARG A 676 -12.73 -7.97 -15.88
N TYR A 677 -13.17 -6.74 -16.11
CA TYR A 677 -13.41 -6.15 -17.43
C TYR A 677 -12.65 -4.81 -17.49
N PRO A 678 -11.39 -4.80 -17.97
CA PRO A 678 -10.57 -3.59 -17.98
C PRO A 678 -11.06 -2.53 -18.98
N LYS A 679 -11.86 -2.95 -19.96
CA LYS A 679 -12.42 -2.09 -21.01
C LYS A 679 -13.36 -1.02 -20.44
N MET A 680 -13.43 0.11 -21.12
CA MET A 680 -14.45 1.10 -20.80
C MET A 680 -15.85 0.53 -21.03
N ALA A 681 -16.77 0.86 -20.14
CA ALA A 681 -18.19 0.62 -20.33
C ALA A 681 -18.64 1.25 -21.66
N VAL A 682 -19.03 0.42 -22.64
CA VAL A 682 -19.54 0.88 -23.94
C VAL A 682 -20.98 1.35 -23.73
N LEU A 683 -21.21 2.66 -23.89
CA LEU A 683 -22.58 3.20 -23.86
C LEU A 683 -23.30 2.77 -25.15
N SER A 684 -24.37 1.98 -25.03
CA SER A 684 -25.21 1.66 -26.17
C SER A 684 -25.90 2.94 -26.69
N SER A 685 -25.78 3.21 -27.99
CA SER A 685 -26.25 4.43 -28.67
C SER A 685 -27.78 4.57 -28.77
N ALA A 686 -28.54 3.81 -27.98
CA ALA A 686 -29.94 3.52 -28.26
C ALA A 686 -30.95 4.33 -27.43
N PHE A 687 -30.76 5.63 -27.15
CA PHE A 687 -31.80 6.41 -26.45
C PHE A 687 -31.78 7.92 -26.80
N GLU A 688 -32.64 8.35 -27.74
CA GLU A 688 -32.73 9.72 -28.28
C GLU A 688 -33.82 10.63 -27.66
N GLN A 689 -34.38 10.33 -26.48
CA GLN A 689 -35.54 11.10 -25.98
C GLN A 689 -35.27 12.08 -24.81
N ASN A 690 -34.02 12.21 -24.35
CA ASN A 690 -33.54 13.33 -23.52
C ASN A 690 -32.02 13.21 -23.38
N PRO A 691 -31.19 14.21 -23.75
CA PRO A 691 -29.74 14.06 -23.68
C PRO A 691 -29.27 14.20 -22.23
N LEU A 692 -29.38 13.13 -21.44
CA LEU A 692 -28.64 12.98 -20.20
C LEU A 692 -27.15 12.93 -20.55
N ASN A 693 -26.35 13.84 -19.98
CA ASN A 693 -24.90 13.80 -20.14
C ASN A 693 -24.32 12.68 -19.28
N ILE A 694 -23.67 11.69 -19.91
CA ILE A 694 -23.12 10.51 -19.24
C ILE A 694 -21.60 10.47 -19.45
N LEU A 695 -20.86 10.30 -18.35
CA LEU A 695 -19.42 10.07 -18.36
C LEU A 695 -19.08 8.79 -17.60
N THR A 696 -17.95 8.20 -17.95
CA THR A 696 -17.33 7.07 -17.25
C THR A 696 -16.10 7.58 -16.51
N ALA A 697 -16.02 7.32 -15.21
CA ALA A 697 -14.88 7.73 -14.39
C ALA A 697 -13.64 6.91 -14.71
N ILE A 698 -12.49 7.59 -14.67
CA ILE A 698 -11.16 7.00 -14.77
C ILE A 698 -10.33 7.55 -13.62
N ASP A 699 -9.42 6.75 -13.08
CA ASP A 699 -8.50 7.19 -12.05
C ASP A 699 -7.80 8.50 -12.46
N LEU A 700 -7.77 9.46 -11.54
CA LEU A 700 -7.23 10.80 -11.66
C LEU A 700 -7.92 11.72 -12.67
N LEU A 701 -9.08 11.33 -13.23
CA LEU A 701 -9.95 12.27 -13.93
C LEU A 701 -10.39 13.36 -12.95
N SER A 702 -10.08 14.61 -13.28
CA SER A 702 -10.35 15.79 -12.47
C SER A 702 -11.03 16.85 -13.31
N LEU A 703 -12.33 17.06 -13.08
CA LEU A 703 -13.12 18.01 -13.86
C LEU A 703 -13.69 19.08 -12.93
N ARG A 704 -13.58 20.34 -13.35
CA ARG A 704 -14.51 21.37 -12.82
C ARG A 704 -15.93 20.96 -13.18
N PHE A 705 -16.91 21.36 -12.38
CA PHE A 705 -18.31 21.06 -12.66
C PHE A 705 -18.77 21.60 -14.03
N ARG A 706 -18.26 22.76 -14.46
CA ARG A 706 -18.47 23.30 -15.82
C ARG A 706 -17.82 22.48 -16.94
N GLU A 707 -16.87 21.62 -16.61
CA GLU A 707 -16.15 20.75 -17.54
C GLU A 707 -16.73 19.34 -17.56
N LEU A 708 -17.90 19.09 -16.96
CA LEU A 708 -18.55 17.76 -17.05
C LEU A 708 -19.09 17.48 -18.46
N GLN A 709 -19.20 18.46 -19.34
CA GLN A 709 -19.61 18.28 -20.74
C GLN A 709 -18.40 18.31 -21.67
N GLN A 710 -17.65 17.22 -21.77
CA GLN A 710 -16.48 17.14 -22.65
C GLN A 710 -16.78 16.19 -23.82
N PRO A 711 -17.29 16.70 -24.95
CA PRO A 711 -17.47 15.87 -26.13
C PRO A 711 -16.10 15.32 -26.53
N GLN A 712 -16.03 14.02 -26.83
CA GLN A 712 -14.81 13.27 -27.20
C GLN A 712 -13.91 12.80 -26.06
N LEU A 713 -14.06 13.27 -24.81
CA LEU A 713 -13.24 12.76 -23.68
C LEU A 713 -13.37 11.25 -23.55
N MET A 714 -14.60 10.74 -23.56
CA MET A 714 -14.86 9.29 -23.45
C MET A 714 -14.35 8.52 -24.66
N ASP A 715 -14.52 9.04 -25.88
CA ASP A 715 -14.05 8.36 -27.11
C ASP A 715 -12.53 8.16 -27.11
N VAL A 716 -11.77 9.18 -26.71
CA VAL A 716 -10.31 9.09 -26.59
C VAL A 716 -9.91 8.13 -25.49
N CYS A 717 -10.58 8.20 -24.32
CA CYS A 717 -10.30 7.30 -23.21
C CYS A 717 -10.54 5.83 -23.57
N THR A 718 -11.62 5.52 -24.31
CA THR A 718 -11.92 4.16 -24.78
C THR A 718 -10.79 3.64 -25.66
N ARG A 719 -10.38 4.41 -26.67
CA ARG A 719 -9.32 4.00 -27.59
C ARG A 719 -8.00 3.74 -26.86
N LEU A 720 -7.58 4.65 -25.96
CA LEU A 720 -6.32 4.50 -25.23
C LEU A 720 -6.32 3.28 -24.30
N LEU A 721 -7.46 2.98 -23.65
CA LEU A 721 -7.59 1.80 -22.81
C LEU A 721 -7.57 0.51 -23.62
N ASP A 722 -8.24 0.46 -24.78
CA ASP A 722 -8.21 -0.71 -25.68
C ASP A 722 -6.79 -1.00 -26.23
N PHE A 723 -6.01 0.03 -26.60
CA PHE A 723 -4.62 -0.14 -27.06
C PHE A 723 -3.67 -0.63 -25.96
N SER A 724 -3.92 -0.28 -24.69
CA SER A 724 -3.07 -0.67 -23.57
C SER A 724 -3.16 -2.17 -23.22
N ASP A 725 -4.23 -2.84 -23.64
CA ASP A 725 -4.44 -4.27 -23.43
C ASP A 725 -3.81 -5.13 -24.54
N GLU A 726 -3.75 -4.67 -25.79
CA GLU A 726 -3.04 -5.39 -26.88
C GLU A 726 -1.53 -5.52 -26.62
N GLU A 727 -0.88 -4.49 -26.06
CA GLU A 727 0.52 -4.57 -25.62
C GLU A 727 0.71 -5.53 -24.42
N ALA A 728 -0.31 -5.71 -23.57
CA ALA A 728 -0.26 -6.59 -22.41
C ALA A 728 -0.42 -8.07 -22.80
N ASP A 729 -1.27 -8.39 -23.79
CA ASP A 729 -1.46 -9.74 -24.32
C ASP A 729 -0.37 -10.17 -25.32
N GLY A 730 0.22 -9.22 -26.06
CA GLY A 730 1.35 -9.47 -26.96
C GLY A 730 2.58 -10.05 -26.25
N ALA A 731 2.83 -9.63 -25.00
CA ALA A 731 3.90 -10.17 -24.16
C ALA A 731 3.60 -11.58 -23.59
N MET A 732 2.33 -12.01 -23.58
CA MET A 732 1.92 -13.34 -23.10
C MET A 732 1.94 -14.43 -24.18
N SER A 733 2.05 -14.09 -25.46
CA SER A 733 1.97 -15.07 -26.56
C SER A 733 3.30 -15.67 -27.03
N HIS A 734 4.45 -15.28 -26.45
CA HIS A 734 5.78 -15.73 -26.92
C HIS A 734 6.60 -16.60 -25.96
N SER A 735 5.99 -17.19 -24.91
CA SER A 735 6.71 -18.16 -24.05
C SER A 735 5.96 -19.46 -23.70
N ALA A 736 4.83 -19.74 -24.32
CA ALA A 736 4.10 -21.01 -24.14
C ALA A 736 3.91 -21.76 -25.47
N SER A 737 5.00 -22.05 -26.18
CA SER A 737 5.07 -23.18 -27.11
C SER A 737 6.52 -23.49 -27.46
N LYS A 738 7.15 -24.33 -26.63
CA LYS A 738 7.99 -25.48 -27.03
C LYS A 738 8.72 -26.02 -25.79
N GLU A 739 8.49 -27.32 -25.61
CA GLU A 739 9.09 -28.28 -24.66
C GLU A 739 8.54 -28.29 -23.23
#